data_AF-A0A5B0WY38-F1
#
_entry.id   AF-A0A5B0WY38-F1
#
_cell.length_a   1.000
_cell.length_b   1.000
_cell.length_c   1.000
_cell.angle_alpha   90.00
_cell.angle_beta   90.00
_cell.angle_gamma   90.00
#
_symmetry.space_group_name_H-M   'P 1'
#
loop_
_entity.id
_entity.type
_entity.pdbx_description
1 polymer ?
#
loop_
_entity_poly.entity_id
_entity_poly.type
_entity_poly.pdbx_seq_one_letter_code
_entity_poly.pdbx_strand_id
1 'polypeptide(L)'
;MHNKKYRGLLCLALTLAACSAPAASAAPAPSAKPLSVSPAHNAAAVTAERIRNADRETGNWLTHGRTYSEQRFSPLKSITSDNVAGLGLAWSYPLGIYRGIEATPLVIDGVMYTTGAWSVVFALDAATGKLLWKYDPQVPRSKGVHACCDVVNRGVAAWGDKVYVGTLDGRLVALERDSGKVAWSVQTFDPQLAYTITGAPRVIKGKVFIGSGGGEYDVRGYISAYDSETGAMDWRFYTIPGNPANGQESPALEMAEKTWNGEWWKVGGGGTVWDSMAYDPELDLLYIGVGNGTPWNQRIRSPGGGDNLFLSSIVALKPDSGEYVWHYQTTPGETWDYTATQPIMLADLDIDGKPRKVLMQAPKNGFFYVIDRVTGEFISANNYVPINWATHVDPKTGRPVETEDARYEGEGVAIYPSPFGGHNWHPWSYNPATGLVYLPAQEIFHIYQDEPDGFEYRPGQSNFGVDFSTADLPSDKAERDDILKDIRGHLSAWDPVQQKEVWRVQYQRPWNGGTLSTAGNLVFQGTSDRRFAAYAADSGKLLWNHQADTGIVAGPVTYTVDGEQYVAVMSGWGSLLQLAGGVFMTPEAAPVEGRVLVYKLGGDATLSIPKQEMVTRKPPPSVASAEEIALGKTRYYQQCGGCHGVAVVGGGGTPDLRHSALLDNDGWYTVVLDGALKQNGMISFSDRLSKAEVKAIRAFVIDKANADWEAAKPGVKTESTP
;
A
#
# COMPACT_ATOMS: atom_id res chain seq x y z
N MET A 1 -44.47 -49.70 11.89
CA MET A 1 -45.68 -49.88 12.73
C MET A 1 -46.13 -48.51 13.22
N HIS A 2 -47.38 -48.16 12.91
CA HIS A 2 -48.28 -47.16 13.50
C HIS A 2 -47.79 -45.70 13.69
N ASN A 3 -48.18 -44.76 12.81
CA ASN A 3 -49.43 -43.95 12.81
C ASN A 3 -49.43 -42.86 13.91
N LYS A 4 -49.67 -41.57 13.69
CA LYS A 4 -50.77 -40.86 12.94
C LYS A 4 -50.50 -39.33 13.16
N LYS A 5 -50.87 -38.31 12.37
CA LYS A 5 -52.05 -38.04 11.52
C LYS A 5 -51.74 -37.01 10.40
N TYR A 6 -52.56 -37.12 9.36
CA TYR A 6 -52.66 -36.36 8.10
C TYR A 6 -53.52 -35.07 8.16
N ARG A 7 -53.36 -34.26 7.09
CA ARG A 7 -54.35 -33.59 6.18
C ARG A 7 -54.03 -32.09 6.05
N GLY A 8 -53.97 -31.43 4.88
CA GLY A 8 -54.39 -31.75 3.52
C GLY A 8 -55.28 -30.62 2.97
N LEU A 9 -54.90 -30.10 1.80
CA LEU A 9 -55.72 -29.48 0.73
C LEU A 9 -56.07 -27.96 0.69
N LEU A 10 -55.66 -27.39 -0.47
CA LEU A 10 -56.42 -26.66 -1.51
C LEU A 10 -56.79 -25.17 -1.39
N CYS A 11 -56.49 -24.47 -2.50
CA CYS A 11 -57.00 -23.18 -2.95
C CYS A 11 -58.53 -23.18 -3.19
N LEU A 12 -59.21 -22.04 -2.96
CA LEU A 12 -59.84 -21.21 -4.01
C LEU A 12 -60.45 -19.92 -3.43
N ALA A 13 -60.58 -18.92 -4.30
CA ALA A 13 -61.05 -17.56 -4.10
C ALA A 13 -62.51 -17.41 -3.65
N LEU A 14 -62.84 -16.28 -3.01
CA LEU A 14 -64.13 -15.58 -3.20
C LEU A 14 -64.08 -14.11 -2.75
N THR A 15 -64.54 -13.25 -3.67
CA THR A 15 -64.79 -11.81 -3.61
C THR A 15 -66.00 -11.42 -2.75
N LEU A 16 -66.00 -10.24 -2.12
CA LEU A 16 -67.17 -9.37 -1.84
C LEU A 16 -66.63 -8.01 -1.35
N ALA A 17 -66.72 -6.95 -2.16
CA ALA A 17 -67.84 -6.01 -2.27
C ALA A 17 -67.67 -4.78 -1.36
N ALA A 18 -67.67 -3.62 -2.02
CA ALA A 18 -67.35 -2.30 -1.50
C ALA A 18 -68.50 -1.66 -0.70
N CYS A 19 -68.15 -0.75 0.20
CA CYS A 19 -68.94 0.43 0.53
C CYS A 19 -68.01 1.58 0.94
N SER A 20 -68.28 2.74 0.34
CA SER A 20 -67.40 3.88 0.13
C SER A 20 -67.65 4.99 1.15
N ALA A 21 -66.59 5.71 1.55
CA ALA A 21 -66.65 7.06 2.10
C ALA A 21 -65.49 7.90 1.49
N PRO A 22 -65.66 9.22 1.27
CA PRO A 22 -64.89 9.95 0.28
C PRO A 22 -63.49 10.31 0.76
N ALA A 23 -62.47 9.83 0.05
CA ALA A 23 -61.10 10.29 0.20
C ALA A 23 -60.92 11.62 -0.55
N ALA A 24 -60.32 12.60 0.13
CA ALA A 24 -59.90 13.85 -0.47
C ALA A 24 -58.93 13.60 -1.64
N SER A 25 -59.17 14.30 -2.76
CA SER A 25 -58.31 14.30 -3.94
C SER A 25 -56.90 14.81 -3.59
N ALA A 26 -55.94 13.90 -3.48
CA ALA A 26 -54.52 14.24 -3.53
C ALA A 26 -54.12 14.48 -4.98
N ALA A 27 -53.53 15.65 -5.25
CA ALA A 27 -52.98 16.02 -6.55
C ALA A 27 -51.89 15.02 -6.99
N PRO A 28 -51.77 14.73 -8.30
CA PRO A 28 -50.74 13.81 -8.80
C PRO A 28 -49.35 14.37 -8.52
N ALA A 29 -48.49 13.54 -7.93
CA ALA A 29 -47.07 13.84 -7.77
C ALA A 29 -46.43 14.09 -9.16
N PRO A 30 -45.56 15.10 -9.31
CA PRO A 30 -44.93 15.37 -10.60
C PRO A 30 -44.08 14.17 -11.01
N SER A 31 -44.37 13.65 -12.21
CA SER A 31 -43.55 12.64 -12.87
C SER A 31 -42.10 13.14 -12.93
N ALA A 32 -41.18 12.44 -12.27
CA ALA A 32 -39.76 12.68 -12.44
C ALA A 32 -39.41 12.52 -13.92
N LYS A 33 -39.00 13.62 -14.56
CA LYS A 33 -38.47 13.58 -15.92
C LYS A 33 -37.24 12.65 -15.92
N PRO A 34 -37.09 11.74 -16.89
CA PRO A 34 -35.85 11.02 -17.05
C PRO A 34 -34.71 12.03 -17.19
N LEU A 35 -33.67 11.87 -16.38
CA LEU A 35 -32.43 12.63 -16.51
C LEU A 35 -31.95 12.46 -17.96
N SER A 36 -31.89 13.56 -18.70
CA SER A 36 -31.25 13.54 -20.02
C SER A 36 -29.78 13.21 -19.80
N VAL A 37 -29.39 12.02 -20.22
CA VAL A 37 -27.98 11.66 -20.38
C VAL A 37 -27.45 12.63 -21.44
N SER A 38 -26.58 13.56 -21.04
CA SER A 38 -25.78 14.34 -21.99
C SER A 38 -25.09 13.37 -22.96
N PRO A 39 -24.87 13.73 -24.23
CA PRO A 39 -24.25 12.83 -25.18
C PRO A 39 -22.94 12.31 -24.59
N ALA A 40 -22.74 10.99 -24.66
CA ALA A 40 -21.48 10.36 -24.31
C ALA A 40 -20.35 11.21 -24.88
N HIS A 41 -19.46 11.71 -24.02
CA HIS A 41 -18.18 12.19 -24.53
C HIS A 41 -17.59 10.99 -25.26
N ASN A 42 -17.41 11.10 -26.58
CA ASN A 42 -16.67 10.13 -27.37
C ASN A 42 -15.20 10.22 -26.93
N ALA A 43 -14.91 9.76 -25.71
CA ALA A 43 -13.58 9.72 -25.16
C ALA A 43 -12.77 8.75 -26.01
N ALA A 44 -11.58 9.16 -26.42
CA ALA A 44 -10.77 8.35 -27.31
C ALA A 44 -10.35 7.07 -26.60
N ALA A 45 -10.31 5.96 -27.35
CA ALA A 45 -9.79 4.69 -26.86
C ALA A 45 -8.35 4.87 -26.36
N VAL A 46 -8.01 4.26 -25.22
CA VAL A 46 -6.63 4.25 -24.72
C VAL A 46 -5.87 3.14 -25.43
N THR A 47 -4.93 3.48 -26.30
CA THR A 47 -4.13 2.52 -27.08
C THR A 47 -2.65 2.61 -26.71
N ALA A 48 -1.85 1.61 -27.11
CA ALA A 48 -0.39 1.65 -26.92
C ALA A 48 0.22 2.90 -27.56
N GLU A 49 -0.26 3.27 -28.74
CA GLU A 49 0.22 4.47 -29.44
C GLU A 49 -0.14 5.75 -28.70
N ARG A 50 -1.34 5.81 -28.10
CA ARG A 50 -1.76 6.92 -27.25
C ARG A 50 -0.86 7.08 -26.03
N ILE A 51 -0.60 5.98 -25.30
CA ILE A 51 0.28 6.00 -24.10
C ILE A 51 1.72 6.35 -24.47
N ARG A 52 2.25 5.79 -25.57
CA ARG A 52 3.60 6.14 -26.08
C ARG A 52 3.73 7.62 -26.45
N ASN A 53 2.63 8.22 -26.91
CA ASN A 53 2.58 9.62 -27.29
C ASN A 53 1.99 10.52 -26.18
N ALA A 54 1.99 10.09 -24.91
CA ALA A 54 1.41 10.86 -23.79
C ALA A 54 2.01 12.27 -23.64
N ASP A 55 3.23 12.53 -24.14
CA ASP A 55 3.82 13.87 -24.21
C ASP A 55 3.14 14.81 -25.21
N ARG A 56 2.36 14.28 -26.15
CA ARG A 56 1.51 15.05 -27.07
C ARG A 56 0.12 15.32 -26.51
N GLU A 57 -0.27 14.61 -25.45
CA GLU A 57 -1.54 14.76 -24.74
C GLU A 57 -1.28 15.08 -23.26
N THR A 58 -0.50 16.12 -23.00
CA THR A 58 -0.03 16.50 -21.66
C THR A 58 -1.15 16.81 -20.66
N GLY A 59 -2.35 17.07 -21.16
CA GLY A 59 -3.57 17.23 -20.36
C GLY A 59 -4.11 15.93 -19.77
N ASN A 60 -3.66 14.77 -20.22
CA ASN A 60 -4.10 13.45 -19.76
C ASN A 60 -3.04 12.77 -18.88
N TRP A 61 -3.51 11.91 -17.98
CA TRP A 61 -2.72 10.97 -17.20
C TRP A 61 -3.23 9.56 -17.45
N LEU A 62 -2.66 8.90 -18.47
CA LEU A 62 -3.24 7.70 -19.10
C LEU A 62 -2.91 6.38 -18.41
N THR A 63 -1.80 6.31 -17.68
CA THR A 63 -1.34 5.12 -16.95
C THR A 63 -0.85 5.52 -15.57
N HIS A 64 -0.64 4.56 -14.67
CA HIS A 64 -0.31 4.79 -13.27
C HIS A 64 0.83 5.81 -13.08
N GLY A 65 1.98 5.62 -13.74
CA GLY A 65 3.11 6.56 -13.72
C GLY A 65 3.14 7.62 -14.83
N ARG A 66 1.97 7.98 -15.39
CA ARG A 66 1.74 8.85 -16.57
C ARG A 66 2.18 8.26 -17.90
N THR A 67 3.39 7.70 -17.96
CA THR A 67 4.02 7.08 -19.13
C THR A 67 4.45 5.65 -18.80
N TYR A 68 4.81 4.86 -19.81
CA TYR A 68 5.37 3.51 -19.58
C TYR A 68 6.71 3.51 -18.84
N SER A 69 7.44 4.63 -18.88
CA SER A 69 8.67 4.85 -18.11
C SER A 69 8.45 5.17 -16.64
N GLU A 70 7.20 5.38 -16.22
CA GLU A 70 6.79 5.65 -14.83
C GLU A 70 7.47 6.87 -14.19
N GLN A 71 7.95 7.83 -15.00
CA GLN A 71 8.72 8.98 -14.52
C GLN A 71 7.93 9.94 -13.63
N ARG A 72 6.60 9.92 -13.71
CA ARG A 72 5.71 10.84 -12.95
C ARG A 72 6.13 12.31 -13.10
N PHE A 73 6.61 12.64 -14.28
CA PHE A 73 6.93 13.99 -14.73
C PHE A 73 5.84 14.48 -15.66
N SER A 74 5.25 15.65 -15.38
CA SER A 74 4.34 16.30 -16.30
C SER A 74 5.01 17.44 -17.07
N PRO A 75 4.90 17.48 -18.41
CA PRO A 75 5.35 18.61 -19.22
C PRO A 75 4.52 19.89 -19.04
N LEU A 76 3.39 19.83 -18.31
CA LEU A 76 2.55 20.99 -18.04
C LEU A 76 3.32 22.03 -17.21
N LYS A 77 3.08 23.31 -17.54
CA LYS A 77 3.80 24.46 -16.96
C LYS A 77 2.93 25.73 -16.87
N SER A 78 1.61 25.58 -16.78
CA SER A 78 0.73 26.71 -16.47
C SER A 78 0.85 27.07 -14.98
N ILE A 79 1.09 26.07 -14.13
CA ILE A 79 1.51 26.21 -12.74
C ILE A 79 3.03 26.06 -12.69
N THR A 80 3.71 27.04 -12.09
CA THR A 80 5.17 27.16 -12.06
C THR A 80 5.63 27.67 -10.69
N SER A 81 6.95 27.63 -10.43
CA SER A 81 7.55 28.22 -9.23
C SER A 81 7.17 29.70 -9.01
N ASP A 82 6.85 30.44 -10.07
CA ASP A 82 6.58 31.88 -10.01
C ASP A 82 5.13 32.19 -9.60
N ASN A 83 4.20 31.26 -9.85
CA ASN A 83 2.77 31.50 -9.64
C ASN A 83 2.07 30.47 -8.73
N VAL A 84 2.77 29.42 -8.27
CA VAL A 84 2.20 28.37 -7.40
C VAL A 84 1.64 28.92 -6.09
N ALA A 85 2.10 30.08 -5.62
CA ALA A 85 1.53 30.76 -4.46
C ALA A 85 0.03 31.13 -4.65
N GLY A 86 -0.45 31.25 -5.89
CA GLY A 86 -1.86 31.48 -6.22
C GLY A 86 -2.69 30.20 -6.35
N LEU A 87 -2.12 29.04 -6.01
CA LEU A 87 -2.84 27.77 -6.03
C LEU A 87 -3.84 27.70 -4.88
N GLY A 88 -5.05 27.22 -5.16
CA GLY A 88 -6.09 27.01 -4.16
C GLY A 88 -6.98 25.82 -4.51
N LEU A 89 -7.79 25.39 -3.55
CA LEU A 89 -8.66 24.23 -3.74
C LEU A 89 -9.73 24.57 -4.80
N ALA A 90 -9.82 23.75 -5.84
CA ALA A 90 -10.86 23.84 -6.86
C ALA A 90 -12.12 23.09 -6.41
N TRP A 91 -11.94 21.86 -5.93
CA TRP A 91 -13.02 21.02 -5.42
C TRP A 91 -12.44 19.88 -4.56
N SER A 92 -13.32 19.23 -3.79
CA SER A 92 -12.99 18.00 -3.08
C SER A 92 -14.17 17.01 -3.15
N TYR A 93 -13.86 15.71 -3.06
CA TYR A 93 -14.87 14.65 -3.08
C TYR A 93 -14.66 13.66 -1.92
N PRO A 94 -15.62 13.49 -1.00
CA PRO A 94 -15.54 12.50 0.08
C PRO A 94 -15.79 11.08 -0.45
N LEU A 95 -14.93 10.13 -0.09
CA LEU A 95 -15.02 8.76 -0.61
C LEU A 95 -15.95 7.85 0.23
N GLY A 96 -16.37 8.27 1.43
CA GLY A 96 -17.10 7.42 2.37
C GLY A 96 -16.25 6.30 2.98
N ILE A 97 -14.94 6.49 3.07
CA ILE A 97 -13.95 5.45 3.44
C ILE A 97 -13.02 6.00 4.52
N TYR A 98 -12.76 5.20 5.56
CA TYR A 98 -11.99 5.59 6.76
C TYR A 98 -10.73 4.73 6.97
N ARG A 99 -10.08 4.39 5.86
CA ARG A 99 -8.86 3.56 5.77
C ARG A 99 -7.89 4.21 4.77
N GLY A 100 -6.69 3.65 4.61
CA GLY A 100 -5.68 4.20 3.72
C GLY A 100 -6.14 4.35 2.27
N ILE A 101 -5.77 5.48 1.68
CA ILE A 101 -6.02 5.77 0.26
C ILE A 101 -4.67 5.94 -0.43
N GLU A 102 -4.28 4.92 -1.20
CA GLU A 102 -2.97 4.84 -1.87
C GLU A 102 -3.04 5.14 -3.37
N ALA A 103 -4.23 5.44 -3.88
CA ALA A 103 -4.50 5.47 -5.30
C ALA A 103 -3.78 6.63 -6.02
N THR A 104 -3.17 6.32 -7.18
CA THR A 104 -2.86 7.34 -8.18
C THR A 104 -4.03 7.44 -9.17
N PRO A 105 -4.73 8.59 -9.27
CA PRO A 105 -5.82 8.73 -10.23
C PRO A 105 -5.32 8.70 -11.68
N LEU A 106 -6.12 8.12 -12.58
CA LEU A 106 -5.99 8.36 -14.01
C LEU A 106 -6.94 9.51 -14.40
N VAL A 107 -6.51 10.37 -15.31
CA VAL A 107 -7.38 11.43 -15.87
C VAL A 107 -7.34 11.33 -17.38
N ILE A 108 -8.49 10.99 -17.96
CA ILE A 108 -8.60 10.66 -19.38
C ILE A 108 -9.80 11.39 -19.94
N ASP A 109 -9.56 12.35 -20.83
CA ASP A 109 -10.58 13.10 -21.56
C ASP A 109 -11.59 13.77 -20.63
N GLY A 110 -11.10 14.39 -19.54
CA GLY A 110 -11.92 15.11 -18.56
C GLY A 110 -12.58 14.23 -17.49
N VAL A 111 -12.35 12.91 -17.50
CA VAL A 111 -12.84 11.99 -16.46
C VAL A 111 -11.69 11.48 -15.60
N MET A 112 -11.84 11.59 -14.28
CA MET A 112 -10.92 11.03 -13.30
C MET A 112 -11.38 9.65 -12.84
N TYR A 113 -10.53 8.65 -12.95
CA TYR A 113 -10.74 7.29 -12.42
C TYR A 113 -9.78 7.05 -11.26
N THR A 114 -10.32 6.72 -10.09
CA THR A 114 -9.52 6.48 -8.89
C THR A 114 -10.14 5.40 -8.02
N THR A 115 -9.44 4.99 -6.97
CA THR A 115 -9.87 3.94 -6.04
C THR A 115 -9.80 4.41 -4.60
N GLY A 116 -10.60 3.76 -3.75
CA GLY A 116 -10.46 3.82 -2.30
C GLY A 116 -10.18 2.44 -1.70
N ALA A 117 -10.17 2.38 -0.38
CA ALA A 117 -10.02 1.13 0.35
C ALA A 117 -11.09 0.10 -0.05
N TRP A 118 -10.76 -1.18 0.11
CA TRP A 118 -11.56 -2.33 -0.34
C TRP A 118 -11.80 -2.38 -1.86
N SER A 119 -10.90 -1.76 -2.62
CA SER A 119 -10.90 -1.82 -4.09
C SER A 119 -12.13 -1.18 -4.75
N VAL A 120 -12.78 -0.24 -4.06
CA VAL A 120 -13.91 0.52 -4.60
C VAL A 120 -13.39 1.51 -5.64
N VAL A 121 -14.00 1.53 -6.83
CA VAL A 121 -13.62 2.40 -7.95
C VAL A 121 -14.61 3.55 -8.09
N PHE A 122 -14.09 4.73 -8.36
CA PHE A 122 -14.86 5.97 -8.59
C PHE A 122 -14.48 6.57 -9.93
N ALA A 123 -15.49 6.99 -10.70
CA ALA A 123 -15.31 7.90 -11.83
C ALA A 123 -15.94 9.25 -11.51
N LEU A 124 -15.14 10.30 -11.62
CA LEU A 124 -15.51 11.67 -11.32
C LEU A 124 -15.29 12.54 -12.55
N ASP A 125 -16.15 13.53 -12.74
CA ASP A 125 -15.86 14.65 -13.64
C ASP A 125 -14.63 15.40 -13.08
N ALA A 126 -13.56 15.50 -13.88
CA ALA A 126 -12.27 15.98 -13.39
C ALA A 126 -12.23 17.50 -13.17
N ALA A 127 -13.17 18.27 -13.73
CA ALA A 127 -13.26 19.71 -13.51
C ALA A 127 -14.11 20.07 -12.29
N THR A 128 -15.15 19.27 -12.00
CA THR A 128 -16.19 19.61 -11.01
C THR A 128 -16.22 18.68 -9.79
N GLY A 129 -15.58 17.51 -9.87
CA GLY A 129 -15.65 16.47 -8.83
C GLY A 129 -16.99 15.74 -8.77
N LYS A 130 -17.89 15.96 -9.73
CA LYS A 130 -19.19 15.28 -9.78
C LYS A 130 -19.00 13.78 -9.98
N LEU A 131 -19.60 12.96 -9.13
CA LEU A 131 -19.64 11.52 -9.32
C LEU A 131 -20.40 11.15 -10.60
N LEU A 132 -19.73 10.43 -11.50
CA LEU A 132 -20.30 9.88 -12.72
C LEU A 132 -20.82 8.46 -12.45
N TRP A 133 -19.97 7.61 -11.88
CA TRP A 133 -20.33 6.26 -11.44
C TRP A 133 -19.40 5.77 -10.33
N LYS A 134 -19.87 4.75 -9.59
CA LYS A 134 -19.13 4.06 -8.53
C LYS A 134 -19.28 2.56 -8.71
N TYR A 135 -18.19 1.82 -8.59
CA TYR A 135 -18.18 0.36 -8.56
C TYR A 135 -17.64 -0.13 -7.22
N ASP A 136 -18.44 -0.89 -6.49
CA ASP A 136 -18.00 -1.60 -5.28
C ASP A 136 -17.92 -3.09 -5.59
N PRO A 137 -16.71 -3.70 -5.56
CA PRO A 137 -16.55 -5.13 -5.82
C PRO A 137 -17.14 -6.01 -4.70
N GLN A 138 -17.56 -5.44 -3.58
CA GLN A 138 -18.11 -6.13 -2.41
C GLN A 138 -17.14 -7.15 -1.81
N VAL A 139 -15.87 -6.76 -1.65
CA VAL A 139 -14.88 -7.61 -0.99
C VAL A 139 -15.37 -8.00 0.42
N PRO A 140 -15.42 -9.30 0.75
CA PRO A 140 -15.76 -9.75 2.09
C PRO A 140 -14.83 -9.12 3.12
N ARG A 141 -15.38 -8.45 4.13
CA ARG A 141 -14.55 -7.74 5.12
C ARG A 141 -13.63 -8.66 5.92
N SER A 142 -13.99 -9.93 6.06
CA SER A 142 -13.10 -10.95 6.65
C SER A 142 -11.82 -11.18 5.87
N LYS A 143 -11.73 -10.79 4.59
CA LYS A 143 -10.48 -10.85 3.82
C LYS A 143 -9.42 -9.88 4.36
N GLY A 144 -9.83 -8.86 5.12
CA GLY A 144 -8.93 -7.88 5.73
C GLY A 144 -7.85 -8.51 6.63
N VAL A 145 -8.10 -9.68 7.22
CA VAL A 145 -7.10 -10.41 8.03
C VAL A 145 -5.91 -10.91 7.19
N HIS A 146 -6.06 -11.08 5.89
CA HIS A 146 -5.00 -11.50 4.97
C HIS A 146 -4.29 -10.32 4.30
N ALA A 147 -4.70 -9.08 4.63
CA ALA A 147 -4.05 -7.87 4.13
C ALA A 147 -3.04 -7.38 5.18
N CYS A 148 -1.75 -7.67 4.98
CA CYS A 148 -0.67 -7.29 5.89
C CYS A 148 -0.69 -5.80 6.26
N CYS A 149 -1.12 -4.97 5.32
CA CYS A 149 -0.66 -3.60 5.21
C CYS A 149 -1.82 -2.65 4.89
N ASP A 150 -2.98 -2.87 5.51
CA ASP A 150 -4.24 -2.16 5.24
C ASP A 150 -4.99 -2.67 3.99
N VAL A 151 -6.28 -2.35 3.89
CA VAL A 151 -7.21 -2.80 2.85
C VAL A 151 -7.18 -1.85 1.65
N VAL A 152 -5.98 -1.53 1.20
CA VAL A 152 -5.65 -0.45 0.26
C VAL A 152 -5.77 -0.87 -1.21
N ASN A 153 -5.75 0.12 -2.09
CA ASN A 153 -5.62 -0.08 -3.54
C ASN A 153 -4.88 1.11 -4.18
N ARG A 154 -3.91 0.84 -5.05
CA ARG A 154 -3.02 1.86 -5.66
C ARG A 154 -3.54 2.46 -6.96
N GLY A 155 -4.71 2.04 -7.43
CA GLY A 155 -5.38 2.65 -8.57
C GLY A 155 -5.79 1.63 -9.64
N VAL A 156 -6.29 2.18 -10.74
CA VAL A 156 -6.75 1.42 -11.91
C VAL A 156 -5.75 1.52 -13.06
N ALA A 157 -5.92 0.66 -14.06
CA ALA A 157 -5.35 0.83 -15.40
C ALA A 157 -6.46 1.19 -16.41
N ALA A 158 -6.10 1.69 -17.59
CA ALA A 158 -7.04 1.95 -18.67
C ALA A 158 -6.51 1.41 -20.00
N TRP A 159 -7.43 0.87 -20.82
CA TRP A 159 -7.16 0.39 -22.18
C TRP A 159 -8.45 0.29 -22.98
N GLY A 160 -8.43 0.74 -24.22
CA GLY A 160 -9.61 0.87 -25.05
C GLY A 160 -10.65 1.77 -24.37
N ASP A 161 -11.84 1.21 -24.21
CA ASP A 161 -13.02 1.78 -23.55
C ASP A 161 -13.21 1.26 -22.12
N LYS A 162 -12.21 0.61 -21.52
CA LYS A 162 -12.31 -0.03 -20.20
C LYS A 162 -11.29 0.52 -19.19
N VAL A 163 -11.64 0.42 -17.92
CA VAL A 163 -10.71 0.52 -16.78
C VAL A 163 -10.61 -0.82 -16.06
N TYR A 164 -9.45 -1.10 -15.47
CA TYR A 164 -9.13 -2.39 -14.84
C TYR A 164 -8.71 -2.20 -13.40
N VAL A 165 -9.23 -3.03 -12.50
CA VAL A 165 -8.92 -2.99 -11.07
C VAL A 165 -8.61 -4.40 -10.56
N GLY A 166 -7.54 -4.52 -9.78
CA GLY A 166 -7.28 -5.70 -8.94
C GLY A 166 -7.97 -5.55 -7.59
N THR A 167 -8.78 -6.53 -7.19
CA THR A 167 -9.52 -6.49 -5.94
C THR A 167 -8.78 -7.22 -4.82
N LEU A 168 -8.96 -6.77 -3.58
CA LEU A 168 -8.28 -7.34 -2.41
C LEU A 168 -8.51 -8.85 -2.23
N ASP A 169 -9.65 -9.37 -2.69
CA ASP A 169 -9.98 -10.82 -2.69
C ASP A 169 -9.49 -11.61 -3.92
N GLY A 170 -8.71 -10.97 -4.80
CA GLY A 170 -7.99 -11.66 -5.88
C GLY A 170 -8.64 -11.64 -7.25
N ARG A 171 -9.71 -10.87 -7.45
CA ARG A 171 -10.30 -10.71 -8.77
C ARG A 171 -9.54 -9.65 -9.57
N LEU A 172 -9.41 -9.87 -10.86
CA LEU A 172 -9.13 -8.83 -11.83
C LEU A 172 -10.45 -8.51 -12.54
N VAL A 173 -10.84 -7.23 -12.53
CA VAL A 173 -12.14 -6.78 -13.05
C VAL A 173 -11.92 -5.72 -14.12
N ALA A 174 -12.57 -5.87 -15.26
CA ALA A 174 -12.70 -4.83 -16.27
C ALA A 174 -14.07 -4.15 -16.17
N LEU A 175 -14.07 -2.82 -16.19
CA LEU A 175 -15.25 -1.98 -16.13
C LEU A 175 -15.31 -1.10 -17.39
N GLU A 176 -16.50 -0.96 -17.98
CA GLU A 176 -16.74 0.05 -19.02
C GLU A 176 -16.45 1.46 -18.46
N ARG A 177 -15.66 2.25 -19.18
CA ARG A 177 -15.24 3.60 -18.76
C ARG A 177 -16.40 4.57 -18.53
N ASP A 178 -17.46 4.45 -19.33
CA ASP A 178 -18.57 5.41 -19.32
C ASP A 178 -19.62 5.08 -18.25
N SER A 179 -19.77 3.80 -17.90
CA SER A 179 -20.88 3.32 -17.10
C SER A 179 -20.48 2.68 -15.78
N GLY A 180 -19.23 2.23 -15.65
CA GLY A 180 -18.75 1.43 -14.52
C GLY A 180 -19.31 0.01 -14.49
N LYS A 181 -20.01 -0.43 -15.54
CA LYS A 181 -20.52 -1.82 -15.64
C LYS A 181 -19.37 -2.79 -15.82
N VAL A 182 -19.48 -3.94 -15.18
CA VAL A 182 -18.52 -5.03 -15.32
C VAL A 182 -18.60 -5.60 -16.73
N ALA A 183 -17.51 -5.50 -17.48
CA ALA A 183 -17.33 -6.16 -18.77
C ALA A 183 -16.94 -7.63 -18.55
N TRP A 184 -15.98 -7.88 -17.66
CA TRP A 184 -15.60 -9.22 -17.20
C TRP A 184 -14.95 -9.17 -15.81
N SER A 185 -14.89 -10.33 -15.16
CA SER A 185 -14.22 -10.53 -13.86
C SER A 185 -13.65 -11.94 -13.80
N VAL A 186 -12.37 -12.07 -13.41
CA VAL A 186 -11.69 -13.37 -13.28
C VAL A 186 -10.96 -13.47 -11.95
N GLN A 187 -10.90 -14.67 -11.39
CA GLN A 187 -10.19 -14.94 -10.16
C GLN A 187 -8.72 -15.29 -10.47
N THR A 188 -7.77 -14.56 -9.90
CA THR A 188 -6.33 -14.71 -10.22
C THR A 188 -5.62 -15.76 -9.34
N PHE A 189 -6.20 -16.10 -8.19
CA PHE A 189 -5.69 -17.10 -7.24
C PHE A 189 -6.83 -17.77 -6.47
N ASP A 190 -6.59 -18.93 -5.85
CA ASP A 190 -7.56 -19.55 -4.96
C ASP A 190 -7.91 -18.61 -3.78
N PRO A 191 -9.17 -18.14 -3.66
CA PRO A 191 -9.57 -17.15 -2.67
C PRO A 191 -9.40 -17.61 -1.22
N GLN A 192 -9.25 -18.92 -0.97
CA GLN A 192 -8.96 -19.48 0.36
C GLN A 192 -7.53 -19.20 0.83
N LEU A 193 -6.60 -18.97 -0.10
CA LEU A 193 -5.21 -18.66 0.23
C LEU A 193 -5.08 -17.21 0.72
N ALA A 194 -4.02 -16.96 1.49
CA ALA A 194 -3.73 -15.65 2.09
C ALA A 194 -3.17 -14.61 1.09
N TYR A 195 -3.39 -14.79 -0.21
CA TYR A 195 -3.10 -13.76 -1.22
C TYR A 195 -4.07 -12.57 -1.13
N THR A 196 -3.60 -11.41 -1.56
CA THR A 196 -4.40 -10.20 -1.80
C THR A 196 -3.91 -9.47 -3.06
N ILE A 197 -4.68 -8.51 -3.58
CA ILE A 197 -4.19 -7.56 -4.62
C ILE A 197 -4.36 -6.13 -4.12
N THR A 198 -3.26 -5.37 -4.11
CA THR A 198 -3.22 -3.97 -3.68
C THR A 198 -2.66 -3.03 -4.75
N GLY A 199 -1.72 -3.51 -5.57
CA GLY A 199 -1.11 -2.75 -6.67
C GLY A 199 -2.08 -2.41 -7.81
N ALA A 200 -1.74 -1.36 -8.56
CA ALA A 200 -2.47 -0.99 -9.78
C ALA A 200 -2.01 -1.85 -10.96
N PRO A 201 -2.93 -2.43 -11.75
CA PRO A 201 -2.56 -3.14 -12.98
C PRO A 201 -1.83 -2.21 -13.97
N ARG A 202 -1.08 -2.79 -14.91
CA ARG A 202 -0.60 -2.09 -16.13
C ARG A 202 -1.20 -2.77 -17.35
N VAL A 203 -1.43 -2.01 -18.43
CA VAL A 203 -1.85 -2.59 -19.72
C VAL A 203 -0.81 -2.32 -20.79
N ILE A 204 -0.27 -3.40 -21.38
CA ILE A 204 0.74 -3.35 -22.43
C ILE A 204 0.26 -4.24 -23.56
N LYS A 205 0.19 -3.70 -24.78
CA LYS A 205 -0.18 -4.45 -26.00
C LYS A 205 -1.49 -5.25 -25.84
N GLY A 206 -2.50 -4.67 -25.18
CA GLY A 206 -3.80 -5.31 -24.93
C GLY A 206 -3.78 -6.43 -23.88
N LYS A 207 -2.73 -6.51 -23.07
CA LYS A 207 -2.64 -7.45 -21.95
C LYS A 207 -2.59 -6.70 -20.62
N VAL A 208 -3.44 -7.10 -19.68
CA VAL A 208 -3.54 -6.57 -18.33
C VAL A 208 -2.62 -7.38 -17.42
N PHE A 209 -1.62 -6.72 -16.86
CA PHE A 209 -0.62 -7.31 -15.97
C PHE A 209 -1.02 -7.04 -14.52
N ILE A 210 -1.06 -8.09 -13.71
CA ILE A 210 -1.31 -7.98 -12.28
C ILE A 210 -0.63 -9.11 -11.51
N GLY A 211 -0.07 -8.77 -10.36
CA GLY A 211 0.50 -9.72 -9.41
C GLY A 211 -0.38 -9.86 -8.19
N SER A 212 0.25 -10.10 -7.04
CA SER A 212 -0.43 -10.28 -5.76
C SER A 212 0.48 -9.85 -4.62
N GLY A 213 -0.09 -9.53 -3.46
CA GLY A 213 0.59 -9.46 -2.17
C GLY A 213 0.41 -10.73 -1.35
N GLY A 214 0.94 -10.71 -0.13
CA GLY A 214 0.87 -11.82 0.83
C GLY A 214 2.23 -12.39 1.23
N GLY A 215 3.36 -11.73 0.93
CA GLY A 215 4.71 -12.19 1.29
C GLY A 215 4.98 -12.36 2.79
N GLU A 216 4.04 -11.93 3.63
CA GLU A 216 4.05 -12.17 5.07
C GLU A 216 3.40 -13.51 5.44
N TYR A 217 2.65 -14.11 4.53
CA TYR A 217 1.89 -15.35 4.69
C TYR A 217 2.44 -16.46 3.76
N ASP A 218 1.81 -17.62 3.79
CA ASP A 218 2.22 -18.84 3.07
C ASP A 218 1.87 -18.84 1.58
N VAL A 219 2.46 -17.91 0.83
CA VAL A 219 2.19 -17.72 -0.60
C VAL A 219 3.43 -17.81 -1.47
N ARG A 220 3.23 -18.18 -2.74
CA ARG A 220 4.26 -18.23 -3.80
C ARG A 220 4.06 -17.09 -4.80
N GLY A 221 5.04 -16.22 -4.96
CA GLY A 221 4.93 -15.04 -5.81
C GLY A 221 4.79 -15.34 -7.31
N TYR A 222 4.03 -14.50 -8.00
CA TYR A 222 3.85 -14.54 -9.45
C TYR A 222 3.41 -13.18 -10.02
N ILE A 223 3.53 -13.05 -11.34
CA ILE A 223 2.84 -12.05 -12.16
C ILE A 223 2.07 -12.79 -13.28
N SER A 224 0.89 -12.30 -13.67
CA SER A 224 0.11 -12.87 -14.78
C SER A 224 -0.30 -11.79 -15.77
N ALA A 225 -0.42 -12.19 -17.03
CA ALA A 225 -0.97 -11.39 -18.11
C ALA A 225 -2.35 -11.94 -18.53
N TYR A 226 -3.33 -11.06 -18.65
CA TYR A 226 -4.69 -11.39 -19.08
C TYR A 226 -5.05 -10.59 -20.33
N ASP A 227 -5.77 -11.19 -21.26
CA ASP A 227 -6.32 -10.46 -22.41
C ASP A 227 -7.28 -9.34 -21.94
N SER A 228 -7.09 -8.13 -22.45
CA SER A 228 -7.83 -6.95 -21.98
C SER A 228 -9.32 -7.00 -22.32
N GLU A 229 -9.69 -7.70 -23.40
CA GLU A 229 -11.07 -7.76 -23.88
C GLU A 229 -11.87 -8.86 -23.19
N THR A 230 -11.25 -10.02 -22.93
CA THR A 230 -11.94 -11.24 -22.48
C THR A 230 -11.63 -11.62 -21.03
N GLY A 231 -10.52 -11.14 -20.46
CA GLY A 231 -10.02 -11.56 -19.16
C GLY A 231 -9.37 -12.95 -19.15
N ALA A 232 -9.19 -13.59 -20.31
CA ALA A 232 -8.52 -14.88 -20.39
C ALA A 232 -7.04 -14.74 -19.96
N MET A 233 -6.57 -15.60 -19.06
CA MET A 233 -5.15 -15.64 -18.69
C MET A 233 -4.34 -16.16 -19.87
N ASP A 234 -3.36 -15.39 -20.31
CA ASP A 234 -2.47 -15.74 -21.40
C ASP A 234 -1.25 -16.51 -20.87
N TRP A 235 -0.55 -15.91 -19.91
CA TRP A 235 0.61 -16.54 -19.27
C TRP A 235 0.77 -16.11 -17.81
N ARG A 236 1.56 -16.90 -17.08
CA ARG A 236 2.00 -16.62 -15.70
C ARG A 236 3.49 -16.88 -15.55
N PHE A 237 4.18 -15.95 -14.89
CA PHE A 237 5.57 -16.11 -14.45
C PHE A 237 5.59 -16.20 -12.92
N TYR A 238 6.02 -17.33 -12.38
CA TYR A 238 6.31 -17.47 -10.95
C TYR A 238 7.70 -16.91 -10.66
N THR A 239 7.85 -16.21 -9.54
CA THR A 239 9.11 -15.53 -9.18
C THR A 239 10.06 -16.38 -8.35
N ILE A 240 9.59 -17.52 -7.82
CA ILE A 240 10.40 -18.45 -7.04
C ILE A 240 10.06 -19.90 -7.42
N PRO A 241 11.01 -20.85 -7.26
CA PRO A 241 10.81 -22.25 -7.59
C PRO A 241 9.75 -22.90 -6.68
N GLY A 242 9.03 -23.88 -7.24
CA GLY A 242 8.04 -24.69 -6.53
C GLY A 242 8.69 -25.89 -5.85
N ASN A 243 7.88 -26.90 -5.51
CA ASN A 243 8.38 -28.18 -5.02
C ASN A 243 9.26 -28.87 -6.09
N PRO A 244 10.56 -29.09 -5.84
CA PRO A 244 11.47 -29.74 -6.80
C PRO A 244 10.97 -31.07 -7.34
N ALA A 245 10.21 -31.84 -6.54
CA ALA A 245 9.67 -33.13 -6.95
C ALA A 245 8.65 -33.05 -8.11
N ASN A 246 8.08 -31.87 -8.37
CA ASN A 246 7.11 -31.66 -9.45
C ASN A 246 7.76 -31.15 -10.75
N GLY A 247 9.07 -30.86 -10.73
CA GLY A 247 9.72 -30.06 -11.77
C GLY A 247 9.34 -28.57 -11.69
N GLN A 248 9.99 -27.75 -12.51
CA GLN A 248 9.78 -26.31 -12.53
C GLN A 248 9.05 -25.86 -13.80
N GLU A 249 8.25 -24.78 -13.70
CA GLU A 249 7.40 -24.31 -14.80
C GLU A 249 8.19 -23.63 -15.93
N SER A 250 9.45 -23.26 -15.70
CA SER A 250 10.31 -22.62 -16.72
C SER A 250 11.80 -22.85 -16.47
N PRO A 251 12.65 -22.71 -17.50
CA PRO A 251 14.12 -22.76 -17.34
C PRO A 251 14.66 -21.72 -16.34
N ALA A 252 13.99 -20.56 -16.22
CA ALA A 252 14.36 -19.54 -15.24
C ALA A 252 14.17 -20.04 -13.81
N LEU A 253 13.14 -20.85 -13.57
CA LEU A 253 12.90 -21.46 -12.26
C LEU A 253 13.83 -22.66 -11.99
N GLU A 254 14.22 -23.42 -13.01
CA GLU A 254 15.28 -24.45 -12.88
C GLU A 254 16.63 -23.80 -12.52
N MET A 255 16.91 -22.61 -13.06
CA MET A 255 18.07 -21.80 -12.65
C MET A 255 17.92 -21.31 -11.22
N ALA A 256 16.76 -20.74 -10.88
CA ALA A 256 16.49 -20.21 -9.56
C ALA A 256 16.59 -21.29 -8.47
N GLU A 257 16.03 -22.48 -8.70
CA GLU A 257 16.04 -23.62 -7.77
C GLU A 257 17.43 -23.94 -7.20
N LYS A 258 18.49 -23.80 -8.00
CA LYS A 258 19.88 -24.04 -7.58
C LYS A 258 20.37 -23.10 -6.47
N THR A 259 19.64 -22.02 -6.23
CA THR A 259 19.94 -21.01 -5.20
C THR A 259 19.12 -21.18 -3.93
N TRP A 260 18.31 -22.25 -3.84
CA TRP A 260 17.48 -22.57 -2.68
C TRP A 260 17.91 -23.88 -2.04
N ASN A 261 17.74 -23.95 -0.72
CA ASN A 261 18.00 -25.13 0.08
C ASN A 261 16.81 -25.42 1.02
N GLY A 262 16.66 -26.67 1.46
CA GLY A 262 15.59 -27.07 2.36
C GLY A 262 14.21 -27.18 1.68
N GLU A 263 13.14 -26.95 2.45
CA GLU A 263 11.74 -27.20 2.04
C GLU A 263 10.89 -25.92 1.93
N TRP A 264 11.43 -24.87 1.32
CA TRP A 264 10.79 -23.53 1.24
C TRP A 264 9.37 -23.56 0.67
N TRP A 265 9.06 -24.49 -0.24
CA TRP A 265 7.75 -24.60 -0.90
C TRP A 265 6.62 -24.96 0.07
N LYS A 266 6.92 -25.51 1.26
CA LYS A 266 5.90 -25.82 2.28
C LYS A 266 5.35 -24.59 2.98
N VAL A 267 6.11 -23.50 2.96
CA VAL A 267 5.80 -22.23 3.64
C VAL A 267 5.59 -21.09 2.65
N GLY A 268 5.42 -21.42 1.36
CA GLY A 268 5.16 -20.48 0.27
C GLY A 268 6.43 -19.94 -0.39
N GLY A 269 7.42 -19.52 0.41
CA GLY A 269 8.71 -19.00 -0.06
C GLY A 269 8.70 -17.49 -0.39
N GLY A 270 7.54 -16.87 -0.59
CA GLY A 270 7.40 -15.43 -0.81
C GLY A 270 7.57 -15.01 -2.28
N GLY A 271 8.25 -13.89 -2.53
CA GLY A 271 8.56 -13.35 -3.86
C GLY A 271 7.39 -12.63 -4.54
N THR A 272 6.47 -12.06 -3.77
CA THR A 272 5.24 -11.44 -4.31
C THR A 272 5.50 -10.20 -5.16
N VAL A 273 4.72 -10.00 -6.24
CA VAL A 273 4.83 -8.86 -7.18
C VAL A 273 3.66 -7.91 -6.92
N TRP A 274 3.74 -7.13 -5.85
CA TRP A 274 2.57 -6.45 -5.27
C TRP A 274 2.40 -4.98 -5.66
N ASP A 275 3.35 -4.37 -6.37
CA ASP A 275 3.30 -2.94 -6.73
C ASP A 275 3.88 -2.61 -8.12
N SER A 276 5.18 -2.32 -8.21
CA SER A 276 5.71 -1.63 -9.39
C SER A 276 5.94 -2.53 -10.60
N MET A 277 5.65 -1.96 -11.77
CA MET A 277 5.99 -2.47 -13.09
C MET A 277 6.34 -1.28 -13.99
N ALA A 278 7.28 -1.46 -14.91
CA ALA A 278 7.62 -0.48 -15.95
C ALA A 278 7.76 -1.17 -17.31
N TYR A 279 7.68 -0.43 -18.42
CA TYR A 279 7.74 -1.01 -19.76
C TYR A 279 8.56 -0.14 -20.72
N ASP A 280 9.47 -0.77 -21.46
CA ASP A 280 10.17 -0.11 -22.58
C ASP A 280 9.62 -0.65 -23.92
N PRO A 281 8.87 0.18 -24.69
CA PRO A 281 8.33 -0.24 -25.98
C PRO A 281 9.36 -0.39 -27.10
N GLU A 282 10.56 0.19 -26.97
CA GLU A 282 11.64 0.02 -27.96
C GLU A 282 12.35 -1.32 -27.79
N LEU A 283 12.52 -1.76 -26.55
CA LEU A 283 13.15 -3.05 -26.21
C LEU A 283 12.15 -4.21 -26.14
N ASP A 284 10.86 -3.90 -26.08
CA ASP A 284 9.75 -4.83 -25.82
C ASP A 284 10.05 -5.66 -24.55
N LEU A 285 10.34 -4.94 -23.46
CA LEU A 285 10.66 -5.50 -22.14
C LEU A 285 9.74 -4.92 -21.07
N LEU A 286 9.07 -5.83 -20.34
CA LEU A 286 8.37 -5.55 -19.09
C LEU A 286 9.37 -5.74 -17.93
N TYR A 287 9.46 -4.76 -17.04
CA TYR A 287 10.23 -4.85 -15.81
C TYR A 287 9.29 -5.01 -14.63
N ILE A 288 9.53 -6.00 -13.78
CA ILE A 288 8.79 -6.23 -12.54
C ILE A 288 9.72 -6.15 -11.33
N GLY A 289 9.17 -5.69 -10.21
CA GLY A 289 9.83 -5.75 -8.91
C GLY A 289 9.35 -6.96 -8.10
N VAL A 290 10.27 -7.71 -7.50
CA VAL A 290 9.97 -8.93 -6.73
C VAL A 290 10.15 -8.69 -5.22
N GLY A 291 9.19 -9.18 -4.44
CA GLY A 291 9.13 -8.99 -3.00
C GLY A 291 10.13 -9.82 -2.17
N ASN A 292 9.95 -9.73 -0.86
CA ASN A 292 10.65 -10.49 0.18
C ASN A 292 10.24 -11.97 0.17
N GLY A 293 11.01 -12.80 0.86
CA GLY A 293 10.79 -14.21 1.10
C GLY A 293 9.92 -14.49 2.32
N THR A 294 9.40 -15.73 2.36
CA THR A 294 8.59 -16.24 3.46
C THR A 294 9.11 -17.60 3.92
N PRO A 295 9.44 -17.79 5.21
CA PRO A 295 9.58 -16.74 6.23
C PRO A 295 10.64 -15.70 5.88
N TRP A 296 10.62 -14.55 6.56
CA TRP A 296 11.64 -13.52 6.38
C TRP A 296 13.02 -14.07 6.72
N ASN A 297 13.14 -14.79 7.83
CA ASN A 297 14.41 -15.35 8.27
C ASN A 297 14.94 -16.44 7.32
N GLN A 298 16.04 -16.14 6.63
CA GLN A 298 16.65 -17.03 5.66
C GLN A 298 17.13 -18.36 6.28
N ARG A 299 17.58 -18.36 7.54
CA ARG A 299 18.04 -19.59 8.21
C ARG A 299 16.93 -20.64 8.31
N ILE A 300 15.67 -20.18 8.37
CA ILE A 300 14.48 -21.03 8.39
C ILE A 300 14.00 -21.31 6.95
N ARG A 301 13.89 -20.27 6.12
CA ARG A 301 13.37 -20.37 4.75
C ARG A 301 14.24 -21.22 3.84
N SER A 302 15.56 -21.07 3.95
CA SER A 302 16.57 -21.73 3.12
C SER A 302 17.80 -22.13 3.96
N PRO A 303 17.69 -23.19 4.79
CA PRO A 303 18.79 -23.65 5.62
C PRO A 303 20.03 -23.97 4.78
N GLY A 304 21.20 -23.43 5.16
CA GLY A 304 22.42 -23.51 4.35
C GLY A 304 22.61 -22.34 3.38
N GLY A 305 21.71 -21.35 3.40
CA GLY A 305 21.83 -20.10 2.66
C GLY A 305 21.38 -20.21 1.21
N GLY A 306 22.07 -19.49 0.33
CA GLY A 306 21.76 -19.36 -1.10
C GLY A 306 21.10 -18.02 -1.45
N ASP A 307 21.23 -17.60 -2.70
CA ASP A 307 20.70 -16.30 -3.14
C ASP A 307 19.16 -16.23 -3.10
N ASN A 308 18.47 -17.37 -3.11
CA ASN A 308 17.02 -17.48 -3.10
C ASN A 308 16.35 -16.69 -4.25
N LEU A 309 16.79 -16.93 -5.49
CA LEU A 309 16.23 -16.24 -6.66
C LEU A 309 14.74 -16.55 -6.87
N PHE A 310 13.91 -15.61 -7.31
CA PHE A 310 14.21 -14.21 -7.64
C PHE A 310 13.77 -13.24 -6.53
N LEU A 311 13.86 -13.62 -5.24
CA LEU A 311 13.52 -12.71 -4.13
C LEU A 311 14.30 -11.39 -4.25
N SER A 312 13.67 -10.28 -3.86
CA SER A 312 14.28 -8.95 -3.85
C SER A 312 15.05 -8.63 -5.14
N SER A 313 14.37 -8.77 -6.28
CA SER A 313 14.97 -8.63 -7.61
C SER A 313 14.16 -7.72 -8.53
N ILE A 314 14.86 -7.06 -9.44
CA ILE A 314 14.29 -6.55 -10.70
C ILE A 314 14.38 -7.68 -11.71
N VAL A 315 13.27 -8.00 -12.37
CA VAL A 315 13.23 -9.04 -13.42
C VAL A 315 12.67 -8.43 -14.71
N ALA A 316 13.36 -8.64 -15.82
CA ALA A 316 12.90 -8.27 -17.15
C ALA A 316 12.29 -9.49 -17.86
N LEU A 317 11.09 -9.30 -18.40
CA LEU A 317 10.29 -10.31 -19.08
C LEU A 317 9.89 -9.82 -20.48
N LYS A 318 9.67 -10.76 -21.39
CA LYS A 318 8.94 -10.49 -22.62
C LYS A 318 7.44 -10.31 -22.32
N PRO A 319 6.81 -9.18 -22.67
CA PRO A 319 5.41 -8.92 -22.31
C PRO A 319 4.44 -9.88 -23.01
N ASP A 320 4.79 -10.39 -24.20
CA ASP A 320 3.90 -11.27 -24.97
C ASP A 320 3.86 -12.71 -24.44
N SER A 321 4.95 -13.20 -23.85
CA SER A 321 5.10 -14.61 -23.47
C SER A 321 5.39 -14.86 -21.98
N GLY A 322 5.81 -13.84 -21.24
CA GLY A 322 6.33 -13.99 -19.88
C GLY A 322 7.71 -14.62 -19.81
N GLU A 323 8.40 -14.77 -20.95
CA GLU A 323 9.74 -15.33 -21.00
C GLU A 323 10.74 -14.43 -20.26
N TYR A 324 11.52 -15.04 -19.39
CA TYR A 324 12.62 -14.39 -18.67
C TYR A 324 13.70 -13.91 -19.63
N VAL A 325 14.19 -12.67 -19.42
CA VAL A 325 15.30 -12.08 -20.19
C VAL A 325 16.53 -11.91 -19.31
N TRP A 326 16.42 -11.11 -18.25
CA TRP A 326 17.50 -10.85 -17.30
C TRP A 326 16.92 -10.54 -15.91
N HIS A 327 17.74 -10.60 -14.87
CA HIS A 327 17.40 -10.05 -13.55
C HIS A 327 18.61 -9.35 -12.91
N TYR A 328 18.32 -8.48 -11.95
CA TYR A 328 19.29 -7.94 -11.01
C TYR A 328 18.72 -8.08 -9.59
N GLN A 329 19.42 -8.82 -8.72
CA GLN A 329 18.99 -9.06 -7.35
C GLN A 329 19.56 -7.99 -6.42
N THR A 330 18.70 -7.13 -5.87
CA THR A 330 19.10 -6.01 -5.00
C THR A 330 19.55 -6.49 -3.62
N THR A 331 18.98 -7.59 -3.14
CA THR A 331 19.28 -8.14 -1.81
C THR A 331 19.37 -9.68 -1.87
N PRO A 332 20.54 -10.25 -2.20
CA PRO A 332 20.72 -11.71 -2.23
C PRO A 332 20.45 -12.36 -0.87
N GLY A 333 19.66 -13.44 -0.88
CA GLY A 333 19.31 -14.17 0.33
C GLY A 333 18.57 -13.31 1.36
N GLU A 334 17.77 -12.32 0.94
CA GLU A 334 17.19 -11.31 1.84
C GLU A 334 16.57 -11.91 3.12
N THR A 335 16.75 -11.23 4.26
CA THR A 335 16.27 -11.74 5.55
C THR A 335 15.59 -10.68 6.43
N TRP A 336 15.16 -9.58 5.82
CA TRP A 336 14.78 -8.32 6.49
C TRP A 336 13.46 -7.73 6.00
N ASP A 337 12.66 -8.50 5.25
CA ASP A 337 11.52 -7.94 4.51
C ASP A 337 11.96 -6.85 3.51
N TYR A 338 13.11 -7.06 2.86
CA TYR A 338 13.60 -6.14 1.83
C TYR A 338 13.04 -6.53 0.48
N THR A 339 11.86 -6.00 0.16
CA THR A 339 11.28 -6.07 -1.18
C THR A 339 12.08 -5.26 -2.20
N ALA A 340 11.98 -5.63 -3.47
CA ALA A 340 12.36 -4.80 -4.63
C ALA A 340 11.14 -4.46 -5.49
N THR A 341 9.97 -4.32 -4.87
CA THR A 341 8.68 -3.99 -5.50
C THR A 341 8.44 -2.48 -5.61
N GLN A 342 9.35 -1.68 -5.06
CA GLN A 342 9.30 -0.23 -5.06
C GLN A 342 9.25 0.32 -6.49
N PRO A 343 8.73 1.54 -6.69
CA PRO A 343 8.61 2.19 -7.99
C PRO A 343 9.86 2.07 -8.88
N ILE A 344 9.73 1.36 -10.01
CA ILE A 344 10.75 1.23 -11.05
C ILE A 344 10.57 2.37 -12.05
N MET A 345 11.67 3.04 -12.41
CA MET A 345 11.64 4.16 -13.34
C MET A 345 12.64 3.99 -14.48
N LEU A 346 12.23 4.31 -15.71
CA LEU A 346 13.11 4.24 -16.88
C LEU A 346 13.53 5.66 -17.30
N ALA A 347 14.81 5.85 -17.57
CA ALA A 347 15.35 7.11 -18.04
C ALA A 347 16.56 6.90 -18.95
N ASP A 348 16.85 7.89 -19.79
CA ASP A 348 18.10 7.93 -20.54
C ASP A 348 19.01 8.96 -19.84
N LEU A 349 20.16 8.50 -19.33
CA LEU A 349 21.10 9.32 -18.57
C LEU A 349 22.44 9.39 -19.30
N ASP A 350 23.16 10.50 -19.14
CA ASP A 350 24.56 10.58 -19.55
C ASP A 350 25.46 10.07 -18.40
N ILE A 351 26.10 8.93 -18.61
CA ILE A 351 26.97 8.27 -17.62
C ILE A 351 28.34 8.08 -18.27
N ASP A 352 29.37 8.66 -17.65
CA ASP A 352 30.75 8.69 -18.17
C ASP A 352 30.85 9.24 -19.60
N GLY A 353 30.04 10.27 -19.92
CA GLY A 353 30.01 10.91 -21.23
C GLY A 353 29.35 10.07 -22.32
N LYS A 354 28.58 9.03 -21.95
CA LYS A 354 27.84 8.16 -22.86
C LYS A 354 26.35 8.12 -22.48
N PRO A 355 25.44 8.25 -23.46
CA PRO A 355 24.03 8.03 -23.21
C PRO A 355 23.78 6.54 -22.87
N ARG A 356 23.15 6.30 -21.72
CA ARG A 356 22.77 4.98 -21.22
C ARG A 356 21.27 4.91 -21.03
N LYS A 357 20.69 3.83 -21.53
CA LYS A 357 19.30 3.45 -21.28
C LYS A 357 19.23 2.77 -19.92
N VAL A 358 18.82 3.49 -18.88
CA VAL A 358 18.83 2.99 -17.50
C VAL A 358 17.44 2.70 -16.94
N LEU A 359 17.44 1.83 -15.95
CA LEU A 359 16.40 1.60 -14.97
C LEU A 359 16.92 2.08 -13.61
N MET A 360 16.09 2.83 -12.89
CA MET A 360 16.38 3.33 -11.54
C MET A 360 15.40 2.74 -10.53
N GLN A 361 15.88 2.37 -9.35
CA GLN A 361 15.04 1.94 -8.24
C GLN A 361 15.69 2.26 -6.89
N ALA A 362 14.90 2.71 -5.92
CA ALA A 362 15.29 2.84 -4.52
C ALA A 362 14.46 1.85 -3.66
N PRO A 363 14.80 0.55 -3.65
CA PRO A 363 14.07 -0.45 -2.87
C PRO A 363 14.21 -0.25 -1.35
N LYS A 364 13.49 -1.04 -0.56
CA LYS A 364 13.47 -0.96 0.91
C LYS A 364 14.85 -0.98 1.55
N ASN A 365 15.82 -1.65 0.94
CA ASN A 365 17.14 -1.92 1.52
C ASN A 365 18.05 -0.69 1.72
N GLY A 366 17.65 0.49 1.21
CA GLY A 366 18.35 1.75 1.43
C GLY A 366 19.41 2.13 0.40
N PHE A 367 19.63 1.31 -0.65
CA PHE A 367 20.47 1.67 -1.81
C PHE A 367 19.63 2.21 -2.98
N PHE A 368 20.15 3.22 -3.67
CA PHE A 368 19.59 3.71 -4.93
C PHE A 368 20.35 3.02 -6.06
N TYR A 369 19.68 2.26 -6.90
CA TYR A 369 20.30 1.53 -8.00
C TYR A 369 20.08 2.23 -9.33
N VAL A 370 21.14 2.24 -10.15
CA VAL A 370 21.09 2.52 -11.59
C VAL A 370 21.58 1.26 -12.30
N ILE A 371 20.72 0.71 -13.16
CA ILE A 371 20.93 -0.55 -13.88
C ILE A 371 20.76 -0.30 -15.37
N ASP A 372 21.56 -0.92 -16.22
CA ASP A 372 21.32 -0.91 -17.67
C ASP A 372 20.05 -1.71 -17.97
N ARG A 373 19.01 -1.03 -18.47
CA ARG A 373 17.71 -1.70 -18.67
C ARG A 373 17.69 -2.65 -19.87
N VAL A 374 18.70 -2.58 -20.74
CA VAL A 374 18.82 -3.46 -21.90
C VAL A 374 19.35 -4.83 -21.46
N THR A 375 20.36 -4.85 -20.59
CA THR A 375 21.12 -6.06 -20.24
C THR A 375 20.94 -6.54 -18.80
N GLY A 376 20.44 -5.68 -17.90
CA GLY A 376 20.45 -5.94 -16.46
C GLY A 376 21.79 -5.68 -15.78
N GLU A 377 22.77 -5.12 -16.51
CA GLU A 377 24.10 -4.85 -15.98
C GLU A 377 24.06 -3.77 -14.89
N PHE A 378 24.73 -4.04 -13.77
CA PHE A 378 24.92 -3.08 -12.70
C PHE A 378 25.74 -1.87 -13.19
N ILE A 379 25.26 -0.65 -12.97
CA ILE A 379 25.99 0.58 -13.27
C ILE A 379 26.50 1.22 -11.98
N SER A 380 25.61 1.52 -11.05
CA SER A 380 25.98 2.13 -9.77
C SER A 380 24.92 1.90 -8.69
N ALA A 381 25.38 1.95 -7.45
CA ALA A 381 24.51 2.08 -6.29
C ALA A 381 25.21 2.77 -5.13
N ASN A 382 24.45 3.61 -4.42
CA ASN A 382 24.88 4.24 -3.18
C ASN A 382 23.69 4.35 -2.22
N ASN A 383 23.96 4.38 -0.91
CA ASN A 383 22.90 4.43 0.08
C ASN A 383 22.25 5.83 0.12
N TYR A 384 20.91 5.88 0.03
CA TYR A 384 20.14 7.13 0.09
C TYR A 384 19.60 7.43 1.50
N VAL A 385 19.77 6.48 2.42
CA VAL A 385 19.52 6.61 3.86
C VAL A 385 20.66 5.96 4.64
N PRO A 386 20.79 6.23 5.95
CA PRO A 386 21.65 5.41 6.81
C PRO A 386 21.26 3.93 6.73
N ILE A 387 22.27 3.07 6.58
CA ILE A 387 22.13 1.61 6.54
C ILE A 387 23.21 0.97 7.41
N ASN A 388 22.94 -0.22 7.96
CA ASN A 388 23.94 -0.98 8.70
C ASN A 388 23.96 -2.49 8.37
N TRP A 389 23.08 -2.98 7.49
CA TRP A 389 23.10 -4.38 7.03
C TRP A 389 24.18 -4.65 5.98
N ALA A 390 24.66 -3.61 5.29
CA ALA A 390 25.72 -3.69 4.29
C ALA A 390 26.56 -2.41 4.32
N THR A 391 27.83 -2.53 3.93
CA THR A 391 28.76 -1.40 3.88
C THR A 391 28.68 -0.64 2.55
N HIS A 392 28.48 -1.36 1.44
CA HIS A 392 28.38 -0.84 0.08
C HIS A 392 27.88 -1.94 -0.86
N VAL A 393 27.65 -1.60 -2.13
CA VAL A 393 27.54 -2.56 -3.23
C VAL A 393 28.89 -2.62 -3.95
N ASP A 394 29.50 -3.81 -4.03
CA ASP A 394 30.79 -3.99 -4.70
C ASP A 394 30.63 -3.70 -6.20
N PRO A 395 31.34 -2.70 -6.75
CA PRO A 395 31.18 -2.29 -8.15
C PRO A 395 31.64 -3.34 -9.16
N LYS A 396 32.40 -4.36 -8.75
CA LYS A 396 32.84 -5.44 -9.66
C LYS A 396 31.80 -6.53 -9.79
N THR A 397 31.14 -6.87 -8.69
CA THR A 397 30.19 -7.98 -8.64
C THR A 397 28.74 -7.50 -8.73
N GLY A 398 28.49 -6.21 -8.45
CA GLY A 398 27.15 -5.65 -8.31
C GLY A 398 26.41 -6.15 -7.07
N ARG A 399 27.11 -6.76 -6.10
CA ARG A 399 26.51 -7.41 -4.91
C ARG A 399 26.75 -6.58 -3.64
N PRO A 400 25.76 -6.50 -2.73
CA PRO A 400 25.95 -5.91 -1.41
C PRO A 400 27.05 -6.66 -0.62
N VAL A 401 27.87 -5.89 0.10
CA VAL A 401 28.86 -6.42 1.06
C VAL A 401 28.28 -6.29 2.46
N GLU A 402 27.74 -7.39 2.97
CA GLU A 402 27.09 -7.47 4.27
C GLU A 402 28.05 -7.13 5.43
N THR A 403 27.49 -6.54 6.48
CA THR A 403 28.18 -6.36 7.77
C THR A 403 28.10 -7.65 8.60
N GLU A 404 28.88 -7.72 9.68
CA GLU A 404 28.80 -8.82 10.65
C GLU A 404 27.42 -8.91 11.33
N ASP A 405 26.77 -7.76 11.52
CA ASP A 405 25.46 -7.64 12.16
C ASP A 405 24.29 -7.99 11.24
N ALA A 406 24.52 -8.05 9.91
CA ALA A 406 23.46 -8.14 8.91
C ALA A 406 22.51 -9.31 9.17
N ARG A 407 23.04 -10.47 9.57
CA ARG A 407 22.25 -11.69 9.75
C ARG A 407 21.73 -11.88 11.17
N TYR A 408 21.88 -10.90 12.06
CA TYR A 408 21.32 -10.90 13.42
C TYR A 408 21.52 -12.24 14.15
N GLU A 409 22.77 -12.72 14.19
CA GLU A 409 23.13 -13.92 14.94
C GLU A 409 23.29 -13.59 16.43
N GLY A 410 22.57 -14.30 17.30
CA GLY A 410 22.68 -14.13 18.76
C GLY A 410 21.62 -13.20 19.35
N GLU A 411 22.04 -12.17 20.08
CA GLU A 411 21.14 -11.19 20.71
C GLU A 411 20.47 -10.29 19.67
N GLY A 412 19.34 -9.65 20.00
CA GLY A 412 18.58 -8.83 19.07
C GLY A 412 19.39 -7.66 18.49
N VAL A 413 19.37 -7.50 17.17
CA VAL A 413 20.17 -6.48 16.45
C VAL A 413 19.27 -5.42 15.82
N ALA A 414 19.53 -4.15 16.12
CA ALA A 414 18.85 -3.03 15.46
C ALA A 414 19.40 -2.83 14.04
N ILE A 415 18.57 -3.05 13.02
CA ILE A 415 18.94 -2.90 11.61
C ILE A 415 18.19 -1.73 10.97
N TYR A 416 18.94 -0.95 10.18
CA TYR A 416 18.44 0.05 9.25
C TYR A 416 18.72 -0.40 7.80
N PRO A 417 17.73 -0.26 6.90
CA PRO A 417 16.34 0.10 7.19
C PRO A 417 15.53 -1.03 7.88
N SER A 418 14.40 -0.68 8.46
CA SER A 418 13.41 -1.64 9.00
C SER A 418 12.61 -2.35 7.89
N PRO A 419 11.65 -3.25 8.22
CA PRO A 419 10.66 -3.77 7.25
C PRO A 419 9.84 -2.67 6.54
N PHE A 420 9.74 -1.47 7.14
CA PHE A 420 9.13 -0.32 6.49
C PHE A 420 10.00 0.24 5.34
N GLY A 421 11.29 -0.09 5.30
CA GLY A 421 12.26 0.29 4.28
C GLY A 421 12.74 1.73 4.39
N GLY A 422 13.86 2.02 3.71
CA GLY A 422 14.32 3.40 3.46
C GLY A 422 13.37 4.16 2.52
N HIS A 423 12.70 3.41 1.66
CA HIS A 423 11.64 3.81 0.76
C HIS A 423 10.66 2.64 0.61
N ASN A 424 9.38 2.94 0.44
CA ASN A 424 8.33 1.93 0.30
C ASN A 424 7.52 2.20 -0.98
N TRP A 425 6.25 1.83 -1.04
CA TRP A 425 5.41 1.96 -2.23
C TRP A 425 5.11 3.40 -2.68
N HIS A 426 5.33 4.40 -1.82
CA HIS A 426 5.03 5.81 -2.10
C HIS A 426 5.72 6.24 -3.41
N PRO A 427 4.99 6.61 -4.48
CA PRO A 427 5.64 6.85 -5.75
C PRO A 427 6.66 7.99 -5.72
N TRP A 428 7.80 7.84 -6.36
CA TRP A 428 8.75 8.94 -6.62
C TRP A 428 8.62 9.49 -8.05
N SER A 429 9.30 10.60 -8.34
CA SER A 429 9.28 11.23 -9.67
C SER A 429 10.68 11.68 -10.09
N TYR A 430 10.93 11.72 -11.41
CA TYR A 430 12.18 12.20 -12.00
C TYR A 430 11.90 13.40 -12.88
N ASN A 431 12.67 14.49 -12.73
CA ASN A 431 12.53 15.64 -13.62
C ASN A 431 13.73 15.71 -14.58
N PRO A 432 13.51 15.50 -15.89
CA PRO A 432 14.60 15.52 -16.87
C PRO A 432 15.25 16.90 -17.03
N ALA A 433 14.61 17.99 -16.61
CA ALA A 433 15.19 19.32 -16.68
C ALA A 433 16.23 19.58 -15.58
N THR A 434 16.04 19.00 -14.40
CA THR A 434 17.00 19.09 -13.28
C THR A 434 17.96 17.91 -13.24
N GLY A 435 17.59 16.78 -13.86
CA GLY A 435 18.31 15.52 -13.75
C GLY A 435 18.12 14.84 -12.39
N LEU A 436 17.16 15.29 -11.57
CA LEU A 436 17.00 14.84 -10.19
C LEU A 436 15.78 13.92 -10.02
N VAL A 437 15.92 12.99 -9.09
CA VAL A 437 14.84 12.13 -8.59
C VAL A 437 14.36 12.67 -7.24
N TYR A 438 13.05 12.81 -7.06
CA TYR A 438 12.43 13.30 -5.84
C TYR A 438 11.82 12.13 -5.06
N LEU A 439 12.57 11.68 -4.05
CA LEU A 439 12.36 10.45 -3.32
C LEU A 439 11.75 10.71 -1.93
N PRO A 440 10.54 10.17 -1.64
CA PRO A 440 10.06 10.04 -0.27
C PRO A 440 10.90 8.99 0.47
N ALA A 441 11.84 9.45 1.29
CA ALA A 441 12.71 8.58 2.07
C ALA A 441 12.39 8.64 3.56
N GLN A 442 12.76 7.60 4.30
CA GLN A 442 12.48 7.47 5.72
C GLN A 442 13.57 6.68 6.45
N GLU A 443 13.75 7.01 7.71
CA GLU A 443 14.79 6.48 8.58
C GLU A 443 14.05 5.82 9.74
N ILE A 444 13.94 4.49 9.69
CA ILE A 444 13.22 3.66 10.67
C ILE A 444 14.02 2.39 10.87
N PHE A 445 14.27 1.98 12.11
CA PHE A 445 14.93 0.70 12.45
C PHE A 445 13.95 -0.35 12.95
N HIS A 446 14.41 -1.59 12.95
CA HIS A 446 13.75 -2.70 13.62
C HIS A 446 14.79 -3.57 14.32
N ILE A 447 14.42 -4.15 15.47
CA ILE A 447 15.26 -5.09 16.20
C ILE A 447 14.93 -6.50 15.71
N TYR A 448 15.84 -7.09 14.94
CA TYR A 448 15.70 -8.45 14.45
C TYR A 448 16.25 -9.44 15.48
N GLN A 449 15.44 -10.44 15.80
CA GLN A 449 15.79 -11.54 16.69
C GLN A 449 14.98 -12.78 16.29
N ASP A 450 15.56 -13.97 16.46
CA ASP A 450 14.83 -15.22 16.25
C ASP A 450 13.64 -15.34 17.23
N GLU A 451 12.57 -16.03 16.83
CA GLU A 451 11.42 -16.29 17.70
C GLU A 451 11.87 -17.07 18.96
N PRO A 452 11.49 -16.65 20.20
CA PRO A 452 12.04 -17.21 21.44
C PRO A 452 11.71 -18.69 21.65
N ASP A 453 10.56 -19.15 21.15
CA ASP A 453 10.12 -20.55 21.22
C ASP A 453 10.53 -21.37 19.99
N GLY A 454 11.32 -20.78 19.09
CA GLY A 454 11.59 -21.32 17.76
C GLY A 454 10.45 -21.09 16.77
N PHE A 455 10.75 -21.24 15.47
CA PHE A 455 9.76 -21.06 14.41
C PHE A 455 8.84 -22.27 14.28
N GLU A 456 7.54 -22.00 14.27
CA GLU A 456 6.50 -22.96 13.93
C GLU A 456 5.71 -22.44 12.73
N TYR A 457 5.54 -23.26 11.70
CA TYR A 457 4.73 -22.90 10.54
C TYR A 457 3.25 -22.80 10.93
N ARG A 458 2.64 -21.65 10.59
CA ARG A 458 1.24 -21.33 10.88
C ARG A 458 0.48 -21.16 9.55
N PRO A 459 -0.23 -22.19 9.04
CA PRO A 459 -0.96 -22.10 7.78
C PRO A 459 -2.00 -20.97 7.76
N GLY A 460 -2.05 -20.21 6.66
CA GLY A 460 -2.97 -19.08 6.49
C GLY A 460 -2.78 -17.91 7.47
N GLN A 461 -1.65 -17.90 8.19
CA GLN A 461 -1.26 -16.84 9.13
C GLN A 461 0.09 -16.27 8.71
N SER A 462 0.49 -15.17 9.34
CA SER A 462 1.80 -14.59 9.06
C SER A 462 2.93 -15.50 9.56
N ASN A 463 3.97 -15.65 8.75
CA ASN A 463 5.13 -16.50 9.00
C ASN A 463 6.41 -15.69 8.80
N PHE A 464 6.88 -15.02 9.86
CA PHE A 464 8.04 -14.13 9.76
C PHE A 464 9.36 -14.84 10.12
N GLY A 465 9.37 -15.70 11.15
CA GLY A 465 10.61 -16.27 11.68
C GLY A 465 11.46 -15.25 12.44
N VAL A 466 10.82 -14.17 12.92
CA VAL A 466 11.42 -13.06 13.68
C VAL A 466 10.47 -12.72 14.84
N ASP A 467 11.01 -12.44 16.03
CA ASP A 467 10.23 -12.02 17.19
C ASP A 467 9.78 -10.57 17.08
N PHE A 468 8.49 -10.35 16.85
CA PHE A 468 7.90 -9.00 16.84
C PHE A 468 7.70 -8.38 18.23
N SER A 469 7.87 -9.15 19.31
CA SER A 469 7.77 -8.64 20.67
C SER A 469 8.92 -7.68 21.02
N THR A 470 10.01 -7.71 20.24
CA THR A 470 11.14 -6.77 20.29
C THR A 470 10.75 -5.35 19.83
N ALA A 471 9.64 -5.20 19.11
CA ALA A 471 9.10 -3.90 18.72
C ALA A 471 8.34 -3.20 19.86
N ASP A 472 8.23 -3.83 21.03
CA ASP A 472 7.66 -3.19 22.22
C ASP A 472 8.56 -2.04 22.67
N LEU A 473 7.93 -0.93 23.04
CA LEU A 473 8.64 0.22 23.56
C LEU A 473 8.63 0.23 25.10
N PRO A 474 9.66 0.84 25.73
CA PRO A 474 9.67 1.06 27.17
C PRO A 474 8.40 1.74 27.67
N SER A 475 7.96 1.44 28.90
CA SER A 475 6.76 2.10 29.46
C SER A 475 7.03 3.56 29.83
N ASP A 476 8.28 3.90 30.16
CA ASP A 476 8.69 5.27 30.46
C ASP A 476 8.52 6.18 29.24
N LYS A 477 7.94 7.37 29.43
CA LYS A 477 7.66 8.28 28.32
C LYS A 477 8.92 8.95 27.78
N ALA A 478 9.88 9.31 28.64
CA ALA A 478 11.09 10.00 28.19
C ALA A 478 11.98 9.06 27.38
N GLU A 479 12.13 7.81 27.81
CA GLU A 479 12.85 6.77 27.07
C GLU A 479 12.18 6.47 25.71
N ARG A 480 10.84 6.40 25.67
CA ARG A 480 10.09 6.30 24.41
C ARG A 480 10.34 7.48 23.48
N ASP A 481 10.19 8.69 23.98
CA ASP A 481 10.36 9.91 23.19
C ASP A 481 11.79 10.01 22.65
N ASP A 482 12.79 9.52 23.41
CA ASP A 482 14.18 9.46 22.98
C ASP A 482 14.39 8.48 21.82
N ILE A 483 13.80 7.28 21.87
CA ILE A 483 13.84 6.30 20.77
C ILE A 483 13.13 6.84 19.52
N LEU A 484 11.95 7.46 19.70
CA LEU A 484 11.12 7.93 18.59
C LEU A 484 11.72 9.15 17.88
N LYS A 485 12.66 9.88 18.50
CA LYS A 485 13.32 11.05 17.90
C LYS A 485 14.20 10.68 16.70
N ASP A 486 14.60 9.42 16.56
CA ASP A 486 15.46 8.98 15.45
C ASP A 486 14.64 8.44 14.27
N ILE A 487 13.31 8.39 14.43
CA ILE A 487 12.37 7.94 13.40
C ILE A 487 11.86 9.13 12.61
N ARG A 488 12.31 9.25 11.37
CA ARG A 488 12.13 10.46 10.55
C ARG A 488 11.73 10.13 9.12
N GLY A 489 11.11 11.10 8.45
CA GLY A 489 10.88 11.09 7.01
C GLY A 489 11.51 12.31 6.37
N HIS A 490 11.81 12.25 5.08
CA HIS A 490 12.29 13.39 4.32
C HIS A 490 11.96 13.25 2.84
N LEU A 491 11.89 14.39 2.15
CA LEU A 491 11.95 14.46 0.70
C LEU A 491 13.41 14.67 0.30
N SER A 492 14.01 13.69 -0.37
CA SER A 492 15.35 13.80 -0.93
C SER A 492 15.27 14.14 -2.41
N ALA A 493 16.07 15.10 -2.87
CA ALA A 493 16.39 15.21 -4.28
C ALA A 493 17.73 14.53 -4.56
N TRP A 494 17.65 13.38 -5.19
CA TRP A 494 18.78 12.52 -5.49
C TRP A 494 19.26 12.73 -6.93
N ASP A 495 20.57 12.88 -7.11
CA ASP A 495 21.19 12.85 -8.43
C ASP A 495 21.58 11.40 -8.75
N PRO A 496 20.92 10.74 -9.72
CA PRO A 496 21.19 9.35 -10.05
C PRO A 496 22.54 9.14 -10.75
N VAL A 497 23.11 10.18 -11.40
CA VAL A 497 24.42 10.11 -12.05
C VAL A 497 25.54 10.27 -11.02
N GLN A 498 25.42 11.27 -10.14
CA GLN A 498 26.41 11.53 -9.09
C GLN A 498 26.22 10.64 -7.84
N GLN A 499 25.12 9.88 -7.75
CA GLN A 499 24.80 8.99 -6.64
C GLN A 499 24.85 9.70 -5.27
N LYS A 500 24.24 10.89 -5.19
CA LYS A 500 24.21 11.71 -3.96
C LYS A 500 22.95 12.57 -3.84
N GLU A 501 22.62 12.91 -2.60
CA GLU A 501 21.60 13.90 -2.30
C GLU A 501 22.09 15.32 -2.66
N VAL A 502 21.25 16.06 -3.40
CA VAL A 502 21.49 17.46 -3.80
C VAL A 502 20.86 18.41 -2.79
N TRP A 503 19.65 18.11 -2.34
CA TRP A 503 18.96 18.83 -1.27
C TRP A 503 17.97 17.90 -0.55
N ARG A 504 17.59 18.27 0.68
CA ARG A 504 16.57 17.56 1.46
C ARG A 504 15.59 18.49 2.12
N VAL A 505 14.33 18.07 2.22
CA VAL A 505 13.32 18.65 3.11
C VAL A 505 13.05 17.66 4.23
N GLN A 506 13.45 18.01 5.45
CA GLN A 506 13.26 17.16 6.62
C GLN A 506 11.81 17.23 7.11
N TYR A 507 11.19 16.07 7.33
CA TYR A 507 9.92 15.93 8.02
C TYR A 507 10.12 15.35 9.42
N GLN A 508 9.21 15.72 10.32
CA GLN A 508 9.23 15.22 11.70
C GLN A 508 8.79 13.75 11.79
N ARG A 509 8.06 13.25 10.79
CA ARG A 509 7.48 11.91 10.76
C ARG A 509 7.79 11.20 9.44
N PRO A 510 7.93 9.86 9.47
CA PRO A 510 8.10 9.05 8.26
C PRO A 510 6.79 8.92 7.48
N TRP A 511 6.80 8.12 6.42
CA TRP A 511 5.58 7.69 5.71
C TRP A 511 4.81 8.85 5.04
N ASN A 512 5.58 9.80 4.51
CA ASN A 512 5.06 10.87 3.67
C ASN A 512 4.73 10.32 2.28
N GLY A 513 3.80 10.98 1.60
CA GLY A 513 3.27 10.48 0.34
C GLY A 513 4.20 10.60 -0.84
N GLY A 514 3.72 10.07 -1.97
CA GLY A 514 4.45 10.09 -3.23
C GLY A 514 4.65 11.50 -3.79
N THR A 515 5.53 11.61 -4.78
CA THR A 515 5.88 12.87 -5.45
C THR A 515 5.37 12.92 -6.88
N LEU A 516 5.18 14.15 -7.35
CA LEU A 516 4.93 14.53 -8.74
C LEU A 516 5.90 15.66 -9.09
N SER A 517 6.60 15.56 -10.22
CA SER A 517 7.41 16.65 -10.75
C SER A 517 6.81 17.25 -12.03
N THR A 518 7.08 18.53 -12.28
CA THR A 518 6.54 19.23 -13.46
C THR A 518 7.58 20.11 -14.15
N ALA A 519 7.35 20.42 -15.43
CA ALA A 519 8.16 21.37 -16.20
C ALA A 519 8.14 22.81 -15.65
N GLY A 520 7.23 23.12 -14.72
CA GLY A 520 7.15 24.41 -14.03
C GLY A 520 8.16 24.61 -12.89
N ASN A 521 9.24 23.80 -12.81
CA ASN A 521 10.19 23.78 -11.70
C ASN A 521 9.54 23.49 -10.33
N LEU A 522 8.60 22.54 -10.31
CA LEU A 522 7.88 22.16 -9.09
C LEU A 522 7.96 20.66 -8.79
N VAL A 523 7.98 20.36 -7.50
CA VAL A 523 7.73 19.04 -6.92
C VAL A 523 6.56 19.15 -5.94
N PHE A 524 5.51 18.37 -6.16
CA PHE A 524 4.37 18.26 -5.25
C PHE A 524 4.50 17.01 -4.39
N GLN A 525 4.16 17.12 -3.11
CA GLN A 525 4.12 16.00 -2.19
C GLN A 525 3.07 16.20 -1.09
N GLY A 526 2.39 15.12 -0.71
CA GLY A 526 1.58 15.06 0.51
C GLY A 526 2.38 14.55 1.70
N THR A 527 2.07 15.01 2.90
CA THR A 527 2.83 14.66 4.12
C THR A 527 1.97 13.94 5.16
N SER A 528 2.62 13.17 6.02
CA SER A 528 1.98 12.49 7.15
C SER A 528 1.44 13.48 8.19
N ASP A 529 1.95 14.71 8.23
CA ASP A 529 1.47 15.81 9.06
C ASP A 529 0.30 16.59 8.43
N ARG A 530 -0.37 15.99 7.44
CA ARG A 530 -1.62 16.46 6.83
C ARG A 530 -1.46 17.74 6.01
N ARG A 531 -0.35 17.88 5.29
CA ARG A 531 -0.16 19.00 4.34
C ARG A 531 -0.04 18.46 2.93
N PHE A 532 -0.55 19.23 1.98
CA PHE A 532 -0.19 19.09 0.57
C PHE A 532 0.69 20.28 0.20
N ALA A 533 1.91 20.03 -0.28
CA ALA A 533 2.94 21.04 -0.45
C ALA A 533 3.54 21.01 -1.87
N ALA A 534 4.02 22.17 -2.30
CA ALA A 534 4.79 22.35 -3.52
C ALA A 534 6.16 22.99 -3.19
N TYR A 535 7.20 22.38 -3.73
CA TYR A 535 8.59 22.78 -3.55
C TYR A 535 9.20 23.17 -4.89
N ALA A 536 10.16 24.08 -4.88
CA ALA A 536 11.01 24.34 -6.05
C ALA A 536 11.85 23.09 -6.36
N ALA A 537 11.81 22.62 -7.60
CA ALA A 537 12.41 21.34 -7.98
C ALA A 537 13.95 21.36 -7.94
N ASP A 538 14.55 22.54 -8.07
CA ASP A 538 16.00 22.77 -8.06
C ASP A 538 16.62 22.85 -6.65
N SER A 539 15.85 23.25 -5.65
CA SER A 539 16.38 23.69 -4.34
C SER A 539 15.64 23.16 -3.13
N GLY A 540 14.45 22.56 -3.31
CA GLY A 540 13.62 22.08 -2.20
C GLY A 540 12.96 23.20 -1.41
N LYS A 541 13.04 24.46 -1.87
CA LYS A 541 12.37 25.59 -1.21
C LYS A 541 10.86 25.39 -1.22
N LEU A 542 10.23 25.43 -0.04
CA LEU A 542 8.77 25.43 0.07
C LEU A 542 8.19 26.70 -0.56
N LEU A 543 7.32 26.54 -1.55
CA LEU A 543 6.68 27.66 -2.28
C LEU A 543 5.20 27.81 -1.95
N TRP A 544 4.54 26.70 -1.67
CA TRP A 544 3.11 26.67 -1.36
C TRP A 544 2.78 25.45 -0.50
N ASN A 545 1.78 25.57 0.37
CA ASN A 545 1.14 24.42 1.00
C ASN A 545 -0.32 24.71 1.35
N HIS A 546 -1.08 23.64 1.54
CA HIS A 546 -2.45 23.67 2.02
C HIS A 546 -2.64 22.60 3.09
N GLN A 547 -3.35 22.95 4.17
CA GLN A 547 -3.71 22.02 5.23
C GLN A 547 -4.78 21.04 4.74
N ALA A 548 -4.44 19.77 4.65
CA ALA A 548 -5.37 18.68 4.40
C ALA A 548 -6.06 18.23 5.71
N ASP A 549 -7.12 17.46 5.56
CA ASP A 549 -7.91 16.88 6.64
C ASP A 549 -7.22 15.70 7.33
N THR A 550 -6.48 14.90 6.56
CA THR A 550 -5.76 13.71 7.03
C THR A 550 -4.39 13.60 6.35
N GLY A 551 -3.57 12.66 6.83
CA GLY A 551 -2.25 12.39 6.26
C GLY A 551 -2.37 11.90 4.81
N ILE A 552 -1.44 12.30 3.97
CA ILE A 552 -1.44 11.97 2.54
C ILE A 552 -0.28 11.03 2.25
N VAL A 553 -0.60 9.83 1.77
CA VAL A 553 0.37 8.79 1.38
C VAL A 553 0.41 8.57 -0.14
N ALA A 554 -0.68 8.85 -0.87
CA ALA A 554 -0.73 8.68 -2.32
C ALA A 554 0.18 9.66 -3.09
N GLY A 555 0.55 9.27 -4.32
CA GLY A 555 1.25 10.14 -5.27
C GLY A 555 0.28 11.10 -5.99
N PRO A 556 0.58 12.42 -6.06
CA PRO A 556 -0.23 13.38 -6.80
C PRO A 556 -0.18 13.17 -8.32
N VAL A 557 -1.15 13.75 -9.03
CA VAL A 557 -1.19 13.83 -10.50
C VAL A 557 -1.54 15.26 -10.94
N THR A 558 -1.21 15.62 -12.18
CA THR A 558 -1.64 16.89 -12.79
C THR A 558 -2.13 16.64 -14.21
N TYR A 559 -3.13 17.44 -14.61
CA TYR A 559 -3.87 17.28 -15.86
C TYR A 559 -4.43 18.63 -16.31
N THR A 560 -5.04 18.68 -17.50
CA THR A 560 -5.81 19.85 -17.93
C THR A 560 -7.23 19.48 -18.33
N VAL A 561 -8.16 20.38 -18.07
CA VAL A 561 -9.53 20.35 -18.60
C VAL A 561 -9.85 21.75 -19.10
N ASP A 562 -10.35 21.86 -20.33
CA ASP A 562 -10.68 23.14 -20.97
C ASP A 562 -9.57 24.20 -20.91
N GLY A 563 -8.31 23.76 -20.99
CA GLY A 563 -7.12 24.62 -20.98
C GLY A 563 -6.65 25.04 -19.58
N GLU A 564 -7.37 24.73 -18.51
CA GLU A 564 -6.95 24.98 -17.14
C GLU A 564 -6.15 23.79 -16.59
N GLN A 565 -5.02 24.07 -15.93
CA GLN A 565 -4.22 23.05 -15.26
C GLN A 565 -4.73 22.80 -13.83
N TYR A 566 -4.89 21.53 -13.49
CA TYR A 566 -5.29 21.04 -12.19
C TYR A 566 -4.20 20.15 -11.58
N VAL A 567 -4.12 20.11 -10.25
CA VAL A 567 -3.29 19.16 -9.49
C VAL A 567 -4.19 18.41 -8.53
N ALA A 568 -4.20 17.09 -8.59
CA ALA A 568 -5.04 16.24 -7.74
C ALA A 568 -4.19 15.33 -6.86
N VAL A 569 -4.68 15.08 -5.65
CA VAL A 569 -4.09 14.13 -4.71
C VAL A 569 -5.17 13.42 -3.91
N MET A 570 -4.94 12.15 -3.60
CA MET A 570 -5.82 11.36 -2.76
C MET A 570 -5.39 11.53 -1.30
N SER A 571 -6.25 12.12 -0.48
CA SER A 571 -6.06 12.30 0.96
C SER A 571 -6.70 11.14 1.71
N GLY A 572 -5.96 10.47 2.59
CA GLY A 572 -6.45 9.29 3.28
C GLY A 572 -5.34 8.56 4.01
N TRP A 573 -5.17 8.87 5.31
CA TRP A 573 -4.16 8.24 6.12
C TRP A 573 -4.42 6.75 6.32
N GLY A 574 -3.42 5.93 6.01
CA GLY A 574 -3.43 4.49 6.25
C GLY A 574 -2.17 3.80 5.76
N SER A 575 -2.30 2.52 5.39
CA SER A 575 -1.19 1.58 5.14
C SER A 575 -0.60 0.96 6.42
N LEU A 576 0.46 0.17 6.28
CA LEU A 576 1.09 -0.59 7.36
C LEU A 576 1.49 0.28 8.57
N LEU A 577 2.08 1.47 8.35
CA LEU A 577 2.51 2.31 9.46
C LEU A 577 1.31 2.84 10.27
N GLN A 578 0.15 3.08 9.67
CA GLN A 578 -1.04 3.44 10.44
C GLN A 578 -1.51 2.29 11.32
N LEU A 579 -1.49 1.05 10.82
CA LEU A 579 -2.00 -0.11 11.56
C LEU A 579 -1.05 -0.55 12.68
N ALA A 580 0.23 -0.73 12.34
CA ALA A 580 1.24 -1.26 13.24
C ALA A 580 2.00 -0.17 13.99
N GLY A 581 2.18 1.02 13.39
CA GLY A 581 3.08 2.06 13.85
C GLY A 581 2.44 3.18 14.67
N GLY A 582 1.38 2.90 15.44
CA GLY A 582 0.65 3.95 16.19
C GLY A 582 1.53 4.81 17.11
N VAL A 583 2.59 4.22 17.68
CA VAL A 583 3.60 4.91 18.50
C VAL A 583 4.40 5.98 17.73
N PHE A 584 4.54 5.86 16.41
CA PHE A 584 5.25 6.82 15.56
C PHE A 584 4.38 8.02 15.16
N MET A 585 3.13 8.05 15.64
CA MET A 585 2.13 9.03 15.28
C MET A 585 1.66 9.81 16.51
N THR A 586 1.08 10.99 16.31
CA THR A 586 0.34 11.61 17.41
C THR A 586 -0.89 10.77 17.73
N PRO A 587 -1.16 10.50 19.02
CA PRO A 587 -2.29 9.70 19.47
C PRO A 587 -3.69 10.24 19.11
N GLU A 588 -3.81 11.36 18.39
CA GLU A 588 -4.95 12.29 18.52
C GLU A 588 -5.93 12.31 17.34
N ALA A 589 -5.86 11.36 16.40
CA ALA A 589 -6.85 11.32 15.32
C ALA A 589 -7.64 10.02 15.33
N ALA A 590 -8.94 10.18 15.61
CA ALA A 590 -9.93 9.23 15.13
C ALA A 590 -9.81 9.06 13.59
N PRO A 591 -10.38 7.99 13.02
CA PRO A 591 -10.35 7.78 11.59
C PRO A 591 -10.99 8.96 10.84
N VAL A 592 -10.24 9.60 9.94
CA VAL A 592 -10.75 10.66 9.07
C VAL A 592 -11.18 10.07 7.74
N GLU A 593 -12.29 10.55 7.20
CA GLU A 593 -12.80 10.14 5.89
C GLU A 593 -11.83 10.55 4.77
N GLY A 594 -11.42 9.62 3.93
CA GLY A 594 -10.58 9.87 2.77
C GLY A 594 -11.29 10.72 1.70
N ARG A 595 -10.53 11.56 1.01
CA ARG A 595 -11.01 12.53 0.02
C ARG A 595 -10.15 12.55 -1.23
N VAL A 596 -10.75 12.93 -2.36
CA VAL A 596 -10.03 13.51 -3.49
C VAL A 596 -9.89 15.00 -3.23
N LEU A 597 -8.68 15.55 -3.31
CA LEU A 597 -8.40 16.98 -3.22
C LEU A 597 -7.85 17.47 -4.55
N VAL A 598 -8.47 18.48 -5.15
CA VAL A 598 -8.04 19.02 -6.45
C VAL A 598 -7.86 20.52 -6.38
N TYR A 599 -6.74 20.98 -6.94
CA TYR A 599 -6.25 22.35 -6.86
C TYR A 599 -6.06 22.96 -8.25
N LYS A 600 -6.27 24.27 -8.36
CA LYS A 600 -5.95 25.07 -9.55
C LYS A 600 -5.57 26.50 -9.15
N LEU A 601 -4.99 27.27 -10.08
CA LEU A 601 -4.73 28.69 -9.84
C LEU A 601 -6.05 29.44 -9.61
N GLY A 602 -6.12 30.23 -8.54
CA GLY A 602 -7.32 30.98 -8.17
C GLY A 602 -8.47 30.14 -7.61
N GLY A 603 -8.25 28.86 -7.27
CA GLY A 603 -9.25 28.05 -6.58
C GLY A 603 -9.59 28.63 -5.19
N ASP A 604 -10.87 28.69 -4.86
CA ASP A 604 -11.40 29.32 -3.65
C ASP A 604 -12.35 28.40 -2.85
N ALA A 605 -12.43 27.12 -3.23
CA ALA A 605 -13.21 26.14 -2.48
C ALA A 605 -12.64 25.96 -1.06
N THR A 606 -13.51 25.64 -0.12
CA THR A 606 -13.13 25.43 1.27
C THR A 606 -13.15 23.95 1.62
N LEU A 607 -12.15 23.50 2.39
CA LEU A 607 -12.13 22.16 2.95
C LEU A 607 -12.72 22.21 4.37
N SER A 608 -13.82 21.48 4.60
CA SER A 608 -14.32 21.28 5.95
C SER A 608 -13.52 20.17 6.63
N ILE A 609 -12.80 20.51 7.70
CA ILE A 609 -12.04 19.55 8.52
C ILE A 609 -12.89 19.22 9.75
N PRO A 610 -13.46 18.01 9.86
CA PRO A 610 -14.25 17.63 11.03
C PRO A 610 -13.37 17.64 12.29
N LYS A 611 -13.84 18.27 13.37
CA LYS A 611 -13.25 18.04 14.69
C LYS A 611 -13.66 16.64 15.14
N GLN A 612 -12.68 15.82 15.49
CA GLN A 612 -12.93 14.51 16.07
C GLN A 612 -12.40 14.47 17.49
N GLU A 613 -13.26 14.08 18.43
CA GLU A 613 -12.88 13.85 19.81
C GLU A 613 -12.62 12.36 20.02
N MET A 614 -11.48 12.05 20.65
CA MET A 614 -11.23 10.70 21.11
C MET A 614 -11.99 10.42 22.40
N VAL A 615 -12.56 9.22 22.48
CA VAL A 615 -13.14 8.73 23.73
C VAL A 615 -12.03 8.09 24.55
N THR A 616 -11.52 8.81 25.54
CA THR A 616 -10.64 8.22 26.56
C THR A 616 -11.49 7.56 27.65
N ARG A 617 -11.07 6.39 28.11
CA ARG A 617 -11.74 5.65 29.20
C ARG A 617 -10.72 5.33 30.27
N LYS A 618 -11.14 5.44 31.54
CA LYS A 618 -10.31 4.97 32.66
C LYS A 618 -10.19 3.45 32.54
N PRO A 619 -8.97 2.89 32.47
CA PRO A 619 -8.77 1.45 32.41
C PRO A 619 -9.17 0.78 33.74
N PRO A 620 -9.62 -0.49 33.70
CA PRO A 620 -9.81 -1.27 34.92
C PRO A 620 -8.45 -1.55 35.59
N PRO A 621 -8.42 -1.80 36.92
CA PRO A 621 -7.18 -2.14 37.61
C PRO A 621 -6.60 -3.45 37.07
N SER A 622 -5.27 -3.51 36.91
CA SER A 622 -4.58 -4.76 36.60
C SER A 622 -4.61 -5.70 37.82
N VAL A 623 -4.99 -6.95 37.60
CA VAL A 623 -5.04 -8.02 38.63
C VAL A 623 -4.29 -9.29 38.18
N ALA A 624 -3.62 -9.22 37.04
CA ALA A 624 -2.93 -10.35 36.43
C ALA A 624 -1.51 -10.50 37.00
N SER A 625 -0.96 -11.72 36.96
CA SER A 625 0.44 -11.95 37.31
C SER A 625 1.37 -11.48 36.18
N ALA A 626 2.65 -11.32 36.48
CA ALA A 626 3.66 -10.96 35.48
C ALA A 626 3.73 -12.00 34.35
N GLU A 627 3.57 -13.29 34.67
CA GLU A 627 3.56 -14.38 33.69
C GLU A 627 2.33 -14.31 32.77
N GLU A 628 1.14 -13.98 33.29
CA GLU A 628 -0.06 -13.80 32.47
C GLU A 628 0.08 -12.60 31.52
N ILE A 629 0.69 -11.50 32.00
CA ILE A 629 0.98 -10.32 31.17
C ILE A 629 2.02 -10.65 30.09
N ALA A 630 3.08 -11.39 30.42
CA ALA A 630 4.11 -11.81 29.47
C ALA A 630 3.55 -12.72 28.36
N LEU A 631 2.72 -13.71 28.73
CA LEU A 631 1.99 -14.53 27.75
C LEU A 631 1.08 -13.67 26.87
N GLY A 632 0.37 -12.71 27.48
CA GLY A 632 -0.48 -11.76 26.80
C GLY A 632 0.27 -10.92 25.77
N LYS A 633 1.47 -10.45 26.12
CA LYS A 633 2.37 -9.71 25.23
C LYS A 633 2.72 -10.55 24.00
N THR A 634 3.24 -11.76 24.19
CA THR A 634 3.64 -12.63 23.07
C THR A 634 2.46 -12.90 22.13
N ARG A 635 1.29 -13.29 22.67
CA ARG A 635 0.11 -13.57 21.86
C ARG A 635 -0.48 -12.33 21.19
N TYR A 636 -0.40 -11.16 21.83
CA TYR A 636 -0.79 -9.89 21.24
C TYR A 636 0.04 -9.57 20.00
N TYR A 637 1.37 -9.65 20.10
CA TYR A 637 2.24 -9.34 18.95
C TYR A 637 2.07 -10.34 17.81
N GLN A 638 1.79 -11.62 18.11
CA GLN A 638 1.53 -12.64 17.10
C GLN A 638 0.19 -12.47 16.36
N GLN A 639 -0.87 -12.00 17.03
CA GLN A 639 -2.24 -12.06 16.48
C GLN A 639 -2.93 -10.71 16.30
N CYS A 640 -2.51 -9.67 17.04
CA CYS A 640 -3.23 -8.41 17.15
C CYS A 640 -2.40 -7.18 16.75
N GLY A 641 -1.09 -7.20 17.07
CA GLY A 641 -0.21 -6.03 16.94
C GLY A 641 -0.12 -5.45 15.53
N GLY A 642 -0.20 -6.29 14.49
CA GLY A 642 -0.20 -5.84 13.09
C GLY A 642 -1.40 -4.96 12.71
N CYS A 643 -2.51 -5.07 13.44
CA CYS A 643 -3.73 -4.27 13.21
C CYS A 643 -3.95 -3.20 14.28
N HIS A 644 -3.64 -3.48 15.54
CA HIS A 644 -3.96 -2.64 16.69
C HIS A 644 -2.75 -1.87 17.26
N GLY A 645 -1.60 -1.95 16.58
CA GLY A 645 -0.40 -1.17 16.86
C GLY A 645 0.58 -1.84 17.83
N VAL A 646 1.86 -1.56 17.62
CA VAL A 646 2.92 -1.89 18.58
C VAL A 646 2.71 -1.12 19.88
N ALA A 647 3.17 -1.70 21.00
CA ALA A 647 2.92 -1.23 22.35
C ALA A 647 1.42 -1.01 22.68
N VAL A 648 0.51 -1.61 21.91
CA VAL A 648 -0.96 -1.42 22.00
C VAL A 648 -1.40 0.03 21.72
N VAL A 649 -0.55 0.83 21.08
CA VAL A 649 -0.90 2.19 20.67
C VAL A 649 -1.54 2.11 19.30
N GLY A 650 -2.86 2.30 19.24
CA GLY A 650 -3.60 2.28 17.99
C GLY A 650 -3.30 3.50 17.13
N GLY A 651 -3.16 3.29 15.83
CA GLY A 651 -2.82 4.37 14.90
C GLY A 651 -4.00 5.03 14.17
N GLY A 652 -5.23 4.75 14.57
CA GLY A 652 -6.44 5.38 14.05
C GLY A 652 -7.04 4.72 12.80
N GLY A 653 -6.43 3.67 12.23
CA GLY A 653 -7.02 2.86 11.15
C GLY A 653 -7.95 1.74 11.66
N THR A 654 -7.77 1.36 12.93
CA THR A 654 -8.55 0.40 13.70
C THR A 654 -8.74 0.95 15.11
N PRO A 655 -9.66 0.40 15.93
CA PRO A 655 -9.83 0.85 17.30
C PRO A 655 -8.57 0.65 18.15
N ASP A 656 -8.22 1.66 18.94
CA ASP A 656 -7.21 1.54 20.00
C ASP A 656 -7.77 0.71 21.16
N LEU A 657 -7.14 -0.43 21.44
CA LEU A 657 -7.64 -1.37 22.43
C LEU A 657 -7.53 -0.84 23.87
N ARG A 658 -6.60 0.09 24.15
CA ARG A 658 -6.42 0.69 25.49
C ARG A 658 -7.64 1.50 25.94
N HIS A 659 -8.44 1.97 24.99
CA HIS A 659 -9.64 2.76 25.24
C HIS A 659 -10.95 1.97 25.01
N SER A 660 -10.84 0.64 24.84
CA SER A 660 -11.99 -0.21 24.59
C SER A 660 -12.97 -0.23 25.78
N ALA A 661 -14.27 -0.21 25.45
CA ALA A 661 -15.36 -0.42 26.41
C ALA A 661 -15.44 -1.85 26.94
N LEU A 662 -14.67 -2.78 26.36
CA LEU A 662 -14.78 -4.22 26.62
C LEU A 662 -13.71 -4.73 27.58
N LEU A 663 -12.79 -3.89 28.06
CA LEU A 663 -11.70 -4.32 28.93
C LEU A 663 -12.20 -4.87 30.28
N ASP A 664 -13.36 -4.44 30.74
CA ASP A 664 -13.94 -4.79 32.04
C ASP A 664 -15.06 -5.84 31.98
N ASN A 665 -15.38 -6.39 30.80
CA ASN A 665 -16.51 -7.31 30.64
C ASN A 665 -16.26 -8.44 29.62
N ASP A 666 -17.19 -9.39 29.57
CA ASP A 666 -17.08 -10.60 28.75
C ASP A 666 -17.35 -10.37 27.26
N GLY A 667 -17.85 -9.19 26.85
CA GLY A 667 -17.98 -8.82 25.45
C GLY A 667 -16.65 -8.88 24.69
N TRP A 668 -15.52 -8.78 25.40
CA TRP A 668 -14.18 -9.06 24.86
C TRP A 668 -14.10 -10.43 24.18
N TYR A 669 -14.58 -11.49 24.83
CA TYR A 669 -14.55 -12.85 24.27
C TYR A 669 -15.53 -13.00 23.11
N THR A 670 -16.69 -12.35 23.16
CA THR A 670 -17.65 -12.37 22.06
C THR A 670 -17.10 -11.71 20.79
N VAL A 671 -16.25 -10.69 20.93
CA VAL A 671 -15.54 -10.09 19.79
C VAL A 671 -14.41 -11.00 19.31
N VAL A 672 -13.51 -11.43 20.20
CA VAL A 672 -12.26 -12.12 19.80
C VAL A 672 -12.48 -13.59 19.44
N LEU A 673 -13.31 -14.32 20.18
CA LEU A 673 -13.55 -15.75 19.95
C LEU A 673 -14.81 -16.02 19.14
N ASP A 674 -15.89 -15.27 19.35
CA ASP A 674 -17.16 -15.55 18.64
C ASP A 674 -17.29 -14.76 17.33
N GLY A 675 -16.42 -13.77 17.09
CA GLY A 675 -16.37 -13.01 15.84
C GLY A 675 -17.54 -12.04 15.65
N ALA A 676 -18.08 -11.45 16.73
CA ALA A 676 -19.22 -10.52 16.67
C ALA A 676 -19.01 -9.32 15.75
N LEU A 677 -17.76 -8.95 15.45
CA LEU A 677 -17.40 -7.83 14.56
C LEU A 677 -16.83 -8.29 13.20
N LYS A 678 -17.07 -9.55 12.78
CA LYS A 678 -16.55 -10.11 11.52
C LYS A 678 -16.95 -9.29 10.29
N GLN A 679 -18.15 -8.71 10.29
CA GLN A 679 -18.63 -7.86 9.19
C GLN A 679 -17.85 -6.54 9.07
N ASN A 680 -17.08 -6.15 10.10
CA ASN A 680 -16.20 -4.99 10.08
C ASN A 680 -14.73 -5.37 9.80
N GLY A 681 -14.44 -6.66 9.59
CA GLY A 681 -13.10 -7.20 9.35
C GLY A 681 -12.40 -7.77 10.58
N MET A 682 -13.00 -7.70 11.78
CA MET A 682 -12.49 -8.35 12.99
C MET A 682 -13.00 -9.79 13.07
N ILE A 683 -12.21 -10.73 12.60
CA ILE A 683 -12.57 -12.16 12.55
C ILE A 683 -12.57 -12.81 13.94
N SER A 684 -13.11 -14.03 14.02
CA SER A 684 -12.89 -14.92 15.17
C SER A 684 -11.46 -15.46 15.14
N PHE A 685 -10.86 -15.61 16.32
CA PHE A 685 -9.56 -16.24 16.55
C PHE A 685 -9.69 -17.56 17.34
N SER A 686 -10.90 -18.15 17.40
CA SER A 686 -11.15 -19.38 18.17
C SER A 686 -10.40 -20.62 17.65
N ASP A 687 -9.93 -20.56 16.40
CA ASP A 687 -9.06 -21.54 15.76
C ASP A 687 -7.56 -21.34 16.09
N ARG A 688 -7.20 -20.18 16.66
CA ARG A 688 -5.80 -19.76 16.91
C ARG A 688 -5.47 -19.50 18.37
N LEU A 689 -6.48 -19.15 19.17
CA LEU A 689 -6.32 -18.70 20.56
C LEU A 689 -7.31 -19.43 21.48
N SER A 690 -6.79 -19.97 22.56
CA SER A 690 -7.60 -20.44 23.67
C SER A 690 -8.22 -19.28 24.47
N LYS A 691 -9.27 -19.55 25.23
CA LYS A 691 -9.87 -18.54 26.14
C LYS A 691 -8.87 -18.00 27.16
N ALA A 692 -7.92 -18.82 27.61
CA ALA A 692 -6.86 -18.41 28.53
C ALA A 692 -5.89 -17.42 27.88
N GLU A 693 -5.49 -17.67 26.63
CA GLU A 693 -4.63 -16.74 25.88
C GLU A 693 -5.36 -15.43 25.56
N VAL A 694 -6.65 -15.48 25.22
CA VAL A 694 -7.45 -14.25 25.04
C VAL A 694 -7.59 -13.44 26.33
N LYS A 695 -7.68 -14.12 27.49
CA LYS A 695 -7.63 -13.46 28.80
C LYS A 695 -6.26 -12.80 29.03
N ALA A 696 -5.17 -13.50 28.73
CA ALA A 696 -3.81 -12.99 28.86
C ALA A 696 -3.58 -11.75 27.97
N ILE A 697 -4.02 -11.77 26.70
CA ILE A 697 -3.98 -10.60 25.80
C ILE A 697 -4.73 -9.43 26.44
N ARG A 698 -5.94 -9.65 26.97
CA ARG A 698 -6.70 -8.60 27.65
C ARG A 698 -5.93 -8.03 28.84
N ALA A 699 -5.27 -8.88 29.64
CA ALA A 699 -4.45 -8.45 30.77
C ALA A 699 -3.28 -7.55 30.33
N PHE A 700 -2.58 -7.92 29.26
CA PHE A 700 -1.52 -7.09 28.68
C PHE A 700 -2.03 -5.73 28.17
N VAL A 701 -3.19 -5.69 27.50
CA VAL A 701 -3.81 -4.43 27.06
C VAL A 701 -4.18 -3.55 28.26
N ILE A 702 -4.72 -4.13 29.33
CA ILE A 702 -5.04 -3.41 30.58
C ILE A 702 -3.78 -2.86 31.23
N ASP A 703 -2.69 -3.62 31.24
CA ASP A 703 -1.39 -3.18 31.79
C ASP A 703 -0.87 -1.93 31.06
N LYS A 704 -0.79 -1.97 29.73
CA LYS A 704 -0.38 -0.82 28.91
C LYS A 704 -1.33 0.38 29.06
N ALA A 705 -2.64 0.13 29.09
CA ALA A 705 -3.63 1.19 29.29
C ALA A 705 -3.49 1.89 30.65
N ASN A 706 -3.19 1.13 31.72
CA ASN A 706 -2.92 1.70 33.05
C ASN A 706 -1.63 2.51 33.06
N ALA A 707 -0.55 2.01 32.45
CA ALA A 707 0.71 2.74 32.36
C ALA A 707 0.54 4.12 31.69
N ASP A 708 -0.17 4.17 30.56
CA ASP A 708 -0.44 5.43 29.87
C ASP A 708 -1.43 6.34 30.65
N TRP A 709 -2.41 5.75 31.34
CA TRP A 709 -3.34 6.52 32.20
C TRP A 709 -2.62 7.19 33.36
N GLU A 710 -1.67 6.51 34.00
CA GLU A 710 -0.85 7.08 35.07
C GLU A 710 0.10 8.17 34.55
N ALA A 711 0.73 7.95 33.39
CA ALA A 711 1.60 8.94 32.76
C ALA A 711 0.87 10.22 32.31
N ALA A 712 -0.43 10.13 31.98
CA ALA A 712 -1.25 11.26 31.56
C ALA A 712 -1.75 12.15 32.71
N LYS A 713 -1.58 11.73 33.99
CA LYS A 713 -1.96 12.56 35.13
C LYS A 713 -1.03 13.79 35.21
N PRO A 714 -1.55 15.01 35.38
CA PRO A 714 -0.71 16.19 35.58
C PRO A 714 0.20 15.96 36.79
N GLY A 715 1.52 15.98 36.57
CA GLY A 715 2.50 15.67 37.61
C GLY A 715 2.38 16.60 38.82
N VAL A 716 2.26 16.01 40.01
CA VAL A 716 2.78 16.61 41.23
C VAL A 716 4.28 16.78 41.01
N LYS A 717 4.76 18.03 41.07
CA LYS A 717 6.19 18.33 41.04
C LYS A 717 6.87 17.51 42.13
N THR A 718 7.68 16.53 41.76
CA THR A 718 8.67 15.97 42.67
C THR A 718 9.74 17.03 42.86
N GLU A 719 9.69 17.69 44.03
CA GLU A 719 10.77 18.55 44.49
C GLU A 719 12.07 17.72 44.52
N SER A 720 13.02 18.09 43.68
CA SER A 720 14.41 17.72 43.86
C SER A 720 14.90 18.33 45.17
N THR A 721 15.14 17.50 46.18
CA THR A 721 15.85 17.90 47.40
C THR A 721 17.34 18.12 47.04
N PRO A 722 18.03 19.08 47.69
CA PRO A 722 19.13 19.86 47.12
C PRO A 722 20.46 19.11 46.97
#